data_AF-A0A947KMY0-F1
#
_entry.id   AF-A0A947KMY0-F1
#
_cell.length_a   1.000
_cell.length_b   1.000
_cell.length_c   1.000
_cell.angle_alpha   90.00
_cell.angle_beta   90.00
_cell.angle_gamma   90.00
#
_symmetry.space_group_name_H-M   'P 1'
#
loop_
_entity.id
_entity.type
_entity.pdbx_description
1 polymer ?
#
loop_
_entity_poly.entity_id
_entity_poly.type
_entity_poly.pdbx_seq_one_letter_code
_entity_poly.pdbx_strand_id
1 'polypeptide(L)'
;MSLQEYINCPNCNVRYRIPRTDQRLKITCKNCQEVFYNYTTGTPPKKQKNKFVIPGIIIAIIVVVFWFTQDSSTQAFKPGESIFSRVKSNNWVTIDYGSLVNTSTLTHSGETVGEIIRKIPNYTDDLKGLVQQYLEPYSILCHDVLLSTIEPDTLPLVNILVHYQVGSEQPAWVDLFREGHFQLYYNTHLIRIFLKGSNQANSYEKYHSIIRHAIQDVIWSKNTSIDNVEVYVFNNDYARTEIRLNTIPIIFNEEELELSPKRKSIDLASIEAFLNQGVILEAVEVDANNDLYFYGRKARKQTLDGYPLSLSDVAVIYRSVFHYGHNAPYISLDNHEDNRYAKVNFGGHLENTRVGNVVLEADKLFKALATGLDPNTHNLIKSKITKEVPDFLTEDERSLLENIGEGHIQIRYWFYPDSIGTVTDGSIGAVLTYQFLADVERMDIKVSVSNAVRETINHLNQNYSQYEKAEKTFQELSTVGKIMALVNWLKGMNMDDRIELDELLSVKIPAFVTPKKTKKMFAISAAAYLSNSYLNTQNVRDYTKVYYISHLLDKYSSTTSDKYFLDVAGDYFSQIDISEIAPTEYNDLKHSLESIERQIEQKKMTLNSYSSRDVNNYNKLIDQQNVLVNKLNNMRIESRCITSIGGGINLRPSEFKRISRNRNSPKLREISKLKNKIKTVGKIAISGNWIRSSPAGIGGSRINKLPANSWVLSKSVNGKIEYNFHSNSGDYASMSLSPDLKEWYSKTVVNGSEDIVKYSKTSNRLQVNHSGFLNESTGRISSNGKRIEFFRQ
;
A
#
# COMPACT_ATOMS: atom_id res chain seq x y z
N MET A 1 7.15 35.36 0.26
CA MET A 1 8.27 35.43 1.23
C MET A 1 8.81 34.02 1.45
N SER A 2 10.07 33.73 1.13
CA SER A 2 10.62 32.37 1.26
C SER A 2 10.95 32.04 2.73
N LEU A 3 10.20 31.13 3.35
CA LEU A 3 10.51 30.55 4.67
C LEU A 3 11.79 29.73 4.56
N GLN A 4 12.89 30.26 5.09
CA GLN A 4 14.20 29.61 5.05
C GLN A 4 14.79 29.56 6.44
N GLU A 5 15.49 28.48 6.70
CA GLU A 5 16.24 28.27 7.92
C GLU A 5 17.74 28.33 7.63
N TYR A 6 18.53 28.56 8.67
CA TYR A 6 19.98 28.57 8.54
C TYR A 6 20.55 27.53 9.49
N ILE A 7 21.48 26.73 8.99
CA ILE A 7 22.23 25.76 9.77
C ILE A 7 23.73 25.97 9.55
N ASN A 8 24.52 25.85 10.61
CA ASN A 8 25.98 25.94 10.50
C ASN A 8 26.58 24.55 10.36
N CYS A 9 27.62 24.41 9.55
CA CYS A 9 28.41 23.18 9.53
C CYS A 9 29.04 22.96 10.91
N PRO A 10 28.90 21.76 11.52
CA PRO A 10 29.44 21.50 12.85
C PRO A 10 30.98 21.53 12.89
N ASN A 11 31.64 21.31 11.76
CA ASN A 11 33.10 21.26 11.67
C ASN A 11 33.72 22.65 11.41
N CYS A 12 33.23 23.41 10.42
CA CYS A 12 33.84 24.69 10.04
C CYS A 12 32.94 25.93 10.24
N ASN A 13 31.79 25.77 10.89
CA ASN A 13 30.81 26.81 11.22
C ASN A 13 30.27 27.66 10.05
N VAL A 14 30.52 27.24 8.80
CA VAL A 14 29.99 27.91 7.61
C VAL A 14 28.47 27.80 7.61
N ARG A 15 27.80 28.94 7.43
CA ARG A 15 26.34 29.06 7.47
C ARG A 15 25.72 28.64 6.13
N TYR A 16 24.83 27.66 6.18
CA TYR A 16 24.06 27.16 5.04
C TYR A 16 22.60 27.60 5.15
N ARG A 17 22.08 28.19 4.08
CA ARG A 17 20.66 28.52 3.93
C ARG A 17 19.91 27.26 3.50
N ILE A 18 19.12 26.65 4.38
CA ILE A 18 18.33 25.44 4.14
C ILE A 18 16.84 25.77 3.96
N PRO A 19 16.11 25.01 3.12
CA PRO A 19 14.65 25.09 3.09
C PRO A 19 14.10 24.64 4.45
N ARG A 20 12.96 25.20 4.86
CA ARG A 20 12.20 24.67 5.99
C ARG A 20 11.67 23.29 5.58
N THR A 21 11.95 22.25 6.36
CA THR A 21 11.52 20.87 6.10
C THR A 21 11.45 20.08 7.40
N ASP A 22 10.47 19.20 7.49
CA ASP A 22 10.29 18.29 8.62
C ASP A 22 11.10 16.98 8.46
N GLN A 23 11.81 16.83 7.33
CA GLN A 23 12.66 15.68 7.05
C GLN A 23 14.14 15.94 7.36
N ARG A 24 14.84 14.84 7.64
CA ARG A 24 16.30 14.84 7.87
C ARG A 24 17.02 15.03 6.53
N LEU A 25 17.54 16.22 6.31
CA LEU A 25 18.38 16.61 5.18
C LEU A 25 19.84 16.23 5.44
N LYS A 26 20.44 15.51 4.48
CA LYS A 26 21.90 15.34 4.41
C LYS A 26 22.53 16.55 3.73
N ILE A 27 23.47 17.21 4.41
CA ILE A 27 24.16 18.41 3.93
C ILE A 27 25.67 18.10 3.85
N THR A 28 26.26 18.33 2.67
CA THR A 28 27.73 18.28 2.51
C THR A 28 28.29 19.71 2.53
N CYS A 29 29.16 19.98 3.50
CA CYS A 29 29.82 21.27 3.65
C CYS A 29 30.76 21.53 2.46
N LYS A 30 30.59 22.68 1.77
CA LYS A 30 31.49 23.08 0.66
C LYS A 30 32.91 23.39 1.12
N ASN A 31 33.09 23.87 2.36
CA ASN A 31 34.37 24.33 2.86
C ASN A 31 35.25 23.17 3.34
N CYS A 32 34.72 22.32 4.23
CA CYS A 32 35.48 21.20 4.83
C CYS A 32 35.03 19.81 4.37
N GLN A 33 34.09 19.70 3.42
CA GLN A 33 33.51 18.42 2.95
C GLN A 33 32.76 17.59 4.01
N GLU A 34 32.68 18.05 5.26
CA GLU A 34 31.93 17.40 6.34
C GLU A 34 30.48 17.16 5.94
N VAL A 35 30.00 15.95 6.22
CA VAL A 35 28.62 15.54 5.99
C VAL A 35 27.86 15.60 7.31
N PHE A 36 26.86 16.45 7.40
CA PHE A 36 26.04 16.61 8.60
C PHE A 36 24.55 16.68 8.27
N TYR A 37 23.70 16.63 9.28
CA TYR A 37 22.25 16.62 9.13
C TYR A 37 21.60 17.82 9.82
N ASN A 38 20.48 18.31 9.30
CA ASN A 38 19.62 19.19 10.11
C ASN A 38 18.99 18.33 11.21
N TYR A 39 19.36 18.59 12.46
CA TYR A 39 18.63 18.02 13.58
C TYR A 39 17.28 18.75 13.64
N THR A 40 16.19 18.07 13.29
CA THR A 40 14.87 18.52 13.73
C THR A 40 14.91 18.50 15.25
N THR A 41 14.70 19.64 15.90
CA THR A 41 14.48 19.72 17.34
C THR A 41 13.13 19.09 17.66
N GLY A 42 13.02 17.76 17.53
CA GLY A 42 12.05 17.00 18.30
C GLY A 42 12.56 17.03 19.73
N THR A 43 12.00 17.91 20.57
CA THR A 43 12.19 17.82 22.01
C THR A 43 11.91 16.36 22.42
N PRO A 44 12.88 15.60 22.96
CA PRO A 44 12.57 14.32 23.54
C PRO A 44 11.53 14.55 24.65
N PRO A 45 10.53 13.68 24.83
CA PRO A 45 9.59 13.81 25.92
C PRO A 45 10.40 13.86 27.21
N LYS A 46 10.41 15.02 27.88
CA LYS A 46 11.04 15.15 29.20
C LYS A 46 10.34 14.12 30.08
N LYS A 47 11.06 13.06 30.47
CA LYS A 47 10.69 12.24 31.63
C LYS A 47 10.52 13.18 32.81
N GLN A 48 9.27 13.52 33.14
CA GLN A 48 8.92 14.19 34.38
C GLN A 48 9.30 13.24 35.51
N LYS A 49 10.49 13.45 36.08
CA LYS A 49 10.79 12.95 37.42
C LYS A 49 9.97 13.81 38.38
N ASN A 50 8.91 13.22 38.92
CA ASN A 50 8.19 13.77 40.07
C ASN A 50 9.18 14.02 41.20
N LYS A 51 9.43 15.29 41.51
CA LYS A 51 9.89 15.72 42.83
C LYS A 51 8.90 16.77 43.33
N PHE A 52 8.11 16.34 44.31
CA PHE A 52 7.35 17.15 45.23
C PHE A 52 8.18 18.33 45.76
N VAL A 53 7.73 19.57 45.55
CA VAL A 53 7.79 20.67 46.52
C VAL A 53 6.66 21.66 46.21
N ILE A 54 5.71 21.79 47.14
CA ILE A 54 4.77 22.91 47.34
C ILE A 54 5.19 23.48 48.72
N PRO A 55 5.25 24.81 49.01
CA PRO A 55 4.09 25.72 48.89
C PRO A 55 4.33 27.21 48.56
N GLY A 56 3.23 27.84 48.12
CA GLY A 56 2.90 29.24 48.43
C GLY A 56 3.02 30.22 47.28
N ILE A 57 2.00 31.08 47.10
CA ILE A 57 1.94 32.27 46.22
C ILE A 57 1.19 32.10 44.87
N ILE A 58 0.12 31.30 44.78
CA ILE A 58 -0.85 31.38 43.63
C ILE A 58 -2.32 31.39 44.10
N ILE A 59 -2.62 32.11 45.20
CA ILE A 59 -4.02 32.34 45.63
C ILE A 59 -4.42 33.82 45.56
N ALA A 60 -3.48 34.75 45.38
CA ALA A 60 -3.77 36.19 45.37
C ALA A 60 -4.20 36.77 43.99
N ILE A 61 -3.97 36.07 42.87
CA ILE A 61 -4.21 36.62 41.52
C ILE A 61 -5.59 36.24 40.94
N ILE A 62 -6.24 35.19 41.46
CA ILE A 62 -7.53 34.70 40.92
C ILE A 62 -8.73 35.51 41.47
N VAL A 63 -8.57 36.25 42.58
CA VAL A 63 -9.67 37.01 43.20
C VAL A 63 -9.87 38.40 42.56
N VAL A 64 -8.88 38.95 41.84
CA VAL A 64 -8.97 40.31 41.29
C VAL A 64 -9.63 40.37 39.90
N VAL A 65 -9.66 39.26 39.14
CA VAL A 65 -10.25 39.25 37.79
C VAL A 65 -11.77 38.98 37.80
N PHE A 66 -12.32 38.48 38.91
CA PHE A 66 -13.75 38.15 38.99
C PHE A 66 -14.65 39.32 39.44
N TRP A 67 -14.07 40.50 39.72
CA TRP A 67 -14.80 41.68 40.21
C TRP A 67 -14.91 42.84 39.20
N PHE A 68 -14.43 42.67 37.95
CA PHE A 68 -14.38 43.75 36.96
C PHE A 68 -15.20 43.54 35.67
N THR A 69 -16.16 42.62 35.67
CA THR A 69 -17.14 42.52 34.57
C THR A 69 -18.55 42.40 35.14
N GLN A 70 -19.01 43.49 35.74
CA GLN A 70 -20.43 43.71 35.97
C GLN A 70 -20.68 45.22 35.82
N ASP A 71 -21.08 45.64 34.62
CA ASP A 71 -22.08 46.70 34.51
C ASP A 71 -22.71 46.82 33.11
N SER A 72 -24.03 46.65 33.11
CA SER A 72 -25.04 47.51 32.48
C SER A 72 -24.89 47.96 31.02
N SER A 73 -25.72 47.37 30.14
CA SER A 73 -26.47 48.19 29.17
C SER A 73 -27.83 47.56 28.84
N THR A 74 -28.87 48.22 29.33
CA THR A 74 -30.24 48.16 28.85
C THR A 74 -30.34 48.89 27.52
N GLN A 75 -30.69 48.20 26.43
CA GLN A 75 -31.28 48.83 25.25
C GLN A 75 -32.41 47.97 24.67
N ALA A 76 -33.40 48.69 24.16
CA ALA A 76 -34.75 48.26 23.88
C ALA A 76 -34.91 47.35 22.66
N PHE A 77 -35.99 46.57 22.71
CA PHE A 77 -36.54 45.69 21.68
C PHE A 77 -36.45 46.23 20.24
N LYS A 78 -35.87 45.43 19.34
CA LYS A 78 -36.23 45.38 17.92
C LYS A 78 -36.72 43.95 17.59
N PRO A 79 -37.92 43.76 17.01
CA PRO A 79 -38.40 42.45 16.63
C PRO A 79 -37.82 42.08 15.25
N GLY A 80 -36.98 41.03 15.20
CA GLY A 80 -36.42 40.54 13.94
C GLY A 80 -35.21 39.61 14.02
N GLU A 81 -34.80 39.12 15.20
CA GLU A 81 -33.68 38.18 15.33
C GLU A 81 -34.14 36.74 15.56
N SER A 82 -33.45 35.85 14.87
CA SER A 82 -33.68 34.42 14.75
C SER A 82 -33.55 33.66 16.07
N ILE A 83 -34.22 32.52 16.13
CA ILE A 83 -34.37 31.62 17.29
C ILE A 83 -33.05 30.95 17.74
N PHE A 84 -31.87 31.38 17.26
CA PHE A 84 -30.59 30.78 17.59
C PHE A 84 -29.77 31.58 18.60
N SER A 85 -30.19 31.58 19.87
CA SER A 85 -29.27 31.75 21.00
C SER A 85 -29.80 31.09 22.28
N ARG A 86 -29.92 29.76 22.23
CA ARG A 86 -29.84 28.94 23.45
C ARG A 86 -28.70 27.96 23.32
N VAL A 87 -27.57 28.34 23.92
CA VAL A 87 -26.45 27.43 24.24
C VAL A 87 -27.03 26.30 25.09
N LYS A 88 -27.33 25.16 24.46
CA LYS A 88 -27.73 23.91 25.12
C LYS A 88 -26.61 22.89 24.95
N SER A 89 -26.26 22.25 26.07
CA SER A 89 -25.64 20.92 26.24
C SER A 89 -24.81 20.34 25.07
N ASN A 90 -23.50 20.16 25.29
CA ASN A 90 -22.54 19.36 24.51
C ASN A 90 -23.15 18.52 23.35
N ASN A 91 -23.10 19.04 22.11
CA ASN A 91 -23.70 18.50 20.88
C ASN A 91 -22.95 17.28 20.29
N TRP A 92 -22.24 16.56 21.16
CA TRP A 92 -21.45 15.41 20.78
C TRP A 92 -22.19 14.13 21.15
N VAL A 93 -22.35 13.25 20.17
CA VAL A 93 -22.88 11.90 20.33
C VAL A 93 -21.73 10.91 20.23
N THR A 94 -21.68 9.94 21.13
CA THR A 94 -20.75 8.82 21.10
C THR A 94 -21.41 7.62 20.42
N ILE A 95 -20.73 7.08 19.41
CA ILE A 95 -21.09 5.89 18.66
C ILE A 95 -20.11 4.80 19.09
N ASP A 96 -20.60 3.82 19.83
CA ASP A 96 -19.82 2.64 20.22
C ASP A 96 -20.07 1.54 19.20
N TYR A 97 -19.03 1.17 18.45
CA TYR A 97 -19.06 0.15 17.41
C TYR A 97 -18.21 -1.07 17.77
N GLY A 98 -17.71 -1.18 19.00
CA GLY A 98 -16.76 -2.21 19.40
C GLY A 98 -17.26 -3.63 19.17
N SER A 99 -18.55 -3.88 19.43
CA SER A 99 -19.18 -5.19 19.19
C SER A 99 -19.29 -5.56 17.71
N LEU A 100 -19.16 -4.59 16.80
CA LEU A 100 -19.18 -4.84 15.36
C LEU A 100 -17.80 -5.26 14.83
N VAL A 101 -16.71 -4.90 15.51
CA VAL A 101 -15.34 -5.17 15.07
C VAL A 101 -15.05 -6.67 15.05
N ASN A 102 -14.53 -7.18 13.94
CA ASN A 102 -13.99 -8.54 13.91
C ASN A 102 -12.60 -8.57 14.56
N THR A 103 -12.56 -8.84 15.86
CA THR A 103 -11.32 -8.82 16.64
C THR A 103 -10.38 -9.98 16.34
N SER A 104 -10.86 -11.07 15.71
CA SER A 104 -10.02 -12.24 15.37
C SER A 104 -9.32 -12.12 14.02
N THR A 105 -9.66 -11.12 13.20
CA THR A 105 -8.95 -10.88 11.93
C THR A 105 -7.47 -10.63 12.20
N LEU A 106 -6.60 -11.33 11.48
CA LEU A 106 -5.16 -11.09 11.53
C LEU A 106 -4.81 -9.81 10.77
N THR A 107 -4.06 -8.94 11.44
CA THR A 107 -3.39 -7.80 10.81
C THR A 107 -2.11 -8.26 10.11
N HIS A 108 -1.49 -7.37 9.33
CA HIS A 108 -0.21 -7.68 8.69
C HIS A 108 0.97 -7.77 9.67
N SER A 109 0.76 -7.54 10.98
CA SER A 109 1.78 -7.89 11.98
C SER A 109 1.74 -9.37 12.38
N GLY A 110 0.72 -10.11 11.94
CA GLY A 110 0.42 -11.46 12.41
C GLY A 110 -0.31 -11.50 13.76
N GLU A 111 -0.53 -10.34 14.40
CA GLU A 111 -1.39 -10.22 15.58
C GLU A 111 -2.83 -9.92 15.15
N THR A 112 -3.77 -10.32 15.99
CA THR A 112 -5.20 -10.06 15.75
C THR A 112 -5.54 -8.58 15.96
N VAL A 113 -6.57 -8.09 15.28
CA VAL A 113 -7.08 -6.71 15.46
C VAL A 113 -7.36 -6.42 16.94
N GLY A 114 -7.94 -7.36 17.68
CA GLY A 114 -8.24 -7.20 19.09
C GLY A 114 -7.01 -7.07 19.99
N GLU A 115 -5.91 -7.77 19.68
CA GLU A 115 -4.64 -7.64 20.40
C GLU A 115 -3.99 -6.28 20.15
N ILE A 116 -4.01 -5.80 18.91
CA ILE A 116 -3.47 -4.48 18.56
C ILE A 116 -4.28 -3.37 19.24
N ILE A 117 -5.61 -3.40 19.19
CA ILE A 117 -6.47 -2.40 19.85
C ILE A 117 -6.12 -2.24 21.33
N ARG A 118 -5.94 -3.35 22.06
CA ARG A 118 -5.56 -3.34 23.49
C ARG A 118 -4.20 -2.68 23.75
N LYS A 119 -3.30 -2.69 22.76
CA LYS A 119 -1.98 -2.07 22.86
C LYS A 119 -2.02 -0.58 22.55
N ILE A 120 -2.92 -0.08 21.69
CA ILE A 120 -2.94 1.33 21.25
C ILE A 120 -2.77 2.36 22.38
N PRO A 121 -3.44 2.27 23.55
CA PRO A 121 -3.27 3.24 24.65
C PRO A 121 -1.83 3.43 25.13
N ASN A 122 -0.97 2.42 24.93
CA ASN A 122 0.38 2.35 25.49
C ASN A 122 1.49 2.56 24.44
N TYR A 123 1.15 2.75 23.16
CA TYR A 123 2.12 2.67 22.04
C TYR A 123 1.87 3.73 20.94
N THR A 124 2.72 3.71 19.90
CA THR A 124 2.88 4.72 18.84
C THR A 124 1.77 4.71 17.78
N ASP A 125 1.77 5.72 16.90
CA ASP A 125 0.92 5.80 15.71
C ASP A 125 1.10 4.61 14.74
N ASP A 126 2.21 3.87 14.81
CA ASP A 126 2.44 2.69 13.98
C ASP A 126 1.42 1.58 14.27
N LEU A 127 1.00 1.41 15.53
CA LEU A 127 -0.04 0.43 15.88
C LEU A 127 -1.41 0.83 15.34
N LYS A 128 -1.70 2.14 15.27
CA LYS A 128 -2.94 2.62 14.64
C LYS A 128 -2.96 2.26 13.16
N GLY A 129 -1.80 2.32 12.49
CA GLY A 129 -1.65 1.92 11.09
C GLY A 129 -2.06 0.47 10.83
N LEU A 130 -1.79 -0.45 11.77
CA LEU A 130 -2.16 -1.86 11.65
C LEU A 130 -3.68 -2.11 11.66
N VAL A 131 -4.45 -1.21 12.29
CA VAL A 131 -5.89 -1.35 12.47
C VAL A 131 -6.75 -0.34 11.70
N GLN A 132 -6.16 0.72 11.17
CA GLN A 132 -6.87 1.81 10.48
C GLN A 132 -7.84 1.28 9.41
N GLN A 133 -7.37 0.40 8.52
CA GLN A 133 -8.19 -0.18 7.44
C GLN A 133 -9.39 -1.02 7.94
N TYR A 134 -9.35 -1.50 9.18
CA TYR A 134 -10.41 -2.31 9.78
C TYR A 134 -11.39 -1.49 10.62
N LEU A 135 -10.98 -0.29 11.07
CA LEU A 135 -11.74 0.52 12.02
C LEU A 135 -12.27 1.84 11.44
N GLU A 136 -11.55 2.46 10.51
CA GLU A 136 -11.98 3.72 9.90
C GLU A 136 -13.25 3.58 9.05
N PRO A 137 -13.54 2.45 8.35
CA PRO A 137 -14.79 2.27 7.61
C PRO A 137 -16.07 2.37 8.47
N TYR A 138 -15.99 2.14 9.79
CA TYR A 138 -17.14 2.33 10.68
C TYR A 138 -17.57 3.80 10.83
N SER A 139 -16.78 4.76 10.31
CA SER A 139 -17.21 6.14 10.27
C SER A 139 -18.51 6.34 9.49
N ILE A 140 -18.87 5.43 8.57
CA ILE A 140 -20.14 5.44 7.83
C ILE A 140 -21.36 5.62 8.75
N LEU A 141 -21.27 5.09 9.99
CA LEU A 141 -22.28 5.22 11.04
C LEU A 141 -22.58 6.66 11.45
N CYS A 142 -21.69 7.62 11.17
CA CYS A 142 -21.92 9.04 11.44
C CYS A 142 -23.20 9.54 10.76
N HIS A 143 -23.43 9.14 9.51
CA HIS A 143 -24.63 9.54 8.78
C HIS A 143 -25.89 8.94 9.40
N ASP A 144 -25.88 7.64 9.67
CA ASP A 144 -27.04 6.92 10.20
C ASP A 144 -27.41 7.43 11.59
N VAL A 145 -26.41 7.66 12.44
CA VAL A 145 -26.58 8.23 13.77
C VAL A 145 -27.10 9.66 13.70
N LEU A 146 -26.58 10.48 12.79
CA LEU A 146 -27.09 11.84 12.60
C LEU A 146 -28.60 11.81 12.33
N LEU A 147 -29.06 10.97 11.39
CA LEU A 147 -30.48 10.84 11.04
C LEU A 147 -31.37 10.35 12.19
N SER A 148 -30.81 9.74 13.23
CA SER A 148 -31.55 9.38 14.45
C SER A 148 -31.69 10.54 15.45
N THR A 149 -30.89 11.60 15.27
CA THR A 149 -30.81 12.77 16.16
C THR A 149 -31.46 14.02 15.56
N ILE A 150 -31.53 14.11 14.23
CA ILE A 150 -32.21 15.16 13.49
C ILE A 150 -33.48 14.60 12.82
N GLU A 151 -34.34 15.49 12.33
CA GLU A 151 -35.45 15.05 11.49
C GLU A 151 -34.91 14.45 10.19
N PRO A 152 -35.48 13.33 9.70
CA PRO A 152 -35.02 12.70 8.47
C PRO A 152 -35.16 13.66 7.29
N ASP A 153 -34.18 13.63 6.37
CA ASP A 153 -34.19 14.47 5.18
C ASP A 153 -35.43 14.18 4.33
N THR A 154 -36.02 15.23 3.76
CA THR A 154 -37.17 15.11 2.85
C THR A 154 -36.84 14.23 1.64
N LEU A 155 -35.60 14.29 1.14
CA LEU A 155 -35.11 13.42 0.06
C LEU A 155 -33.95 12.57 0.57
N PRO A 156 -33.94 11.26 0.29
CA PRO A 156 -32.85 10.38 0.70
C PRO A 156 -31.53 10.87 0.11
N LEU A 157 -30.49 10.91 0.94
CA LEU A 157 -29.13 11.16 0.49
C LEU A 157 -28.47 9.85 0.06
N VAL A 158 -27.64 9.93 -0.97
CA VAL A 158 -26.86 8.82 -1.51
C VAL A 158 -25.38 9.05 -1.20
N ASN A 159 -24.69 8.04 -0.69
CA ASN A 159 -23.25 8.10 -0.49
C ASN A 159 -22.54 8.15 -1.85
N ILE A 160 -21.63 9.10 -2.09
CA ILE A 160 -20.93 9.22 -3.38
C ILE A 160 -20.16 7.96 -3.80
N LEU A 161 -19.72 7.14 -2.83
CA LEU A 161 -18.96 5.92 -3.09
C LEU A 161 -19.74 4.87 -3.89
N VAL A 162 -21.08 4.92 -3.90
CA VAL A 162 -21.88 3.94 -4.64
C VAL A 162 -21.65 3.99 -6.16
N HIS A 163 -21.15 5.12 -6.67
CA HIS A 163 -20.82 5.30 -8.09
C HIS A 163 -19.48 4.66 -8.47
N TYR A 164 -18.69 4.24 -7.48
CA TYR A 164 -17.33 3.75 -7.66
C TYR A 164 -17.17 2.42 -6.92
N GLN A 165 -17.52 1.32 -7.59
CA GLN A 165 -17.30 -0.02 -7.05
C GLN A 165 -15.80 -0.28 -6.83
N VAL A 166 -15.47 -1.14 -5.86
CA VAL A 166 -14.08 -1.52 -5.62
C VAL A 166 -13.48 -2.15 -6.88
N GLY A 167 -12.36 -1.59 -7.34
CA GLY A 167 -11.65 -2.05 -8.54
C GLY A 167 -12.20 -1.52 -9.87
N SER A 168 -13.27 -0.71 -9.87
CA SER A 168 -13.73 -0.01 -11.08
C SER A 168 -12.85 1.20 -11.41
N GLU A 169 -13.05 1.78 -12.60
CA GLU A 169 -12.48 3.10 -12.91
C GLU A 169 -13.02 4.12 -11.90
N GLN A 170 -12.13 4.91 -11.31
CA GLN A 170 -12.50 5.86 -10.25
C GLN A 170 -11.47 7.01 -10.14
N PRO A 171 -11.87 8.23 -9.75
CA PRO A 171 -10.93 9.26 -9.35
C PRO A 171 -10.03 8.83 -8.20
N ALA A 172 -8.81 9.34 -8.13
CA ALA A 172 -7.86 8.99 -7.08
C ALA A 172 -8.34 9.36 -5.66
N TRP A 173 -9.18 10.39 -5.50
CA TRP A 173 -9.77 10.75 -4.20
C TRP A 173 -10.69 9.65 -3.62
N VAL A 174 -11.27 8.77 -4.43
CA VAL A 174 -12.29 7.78 -4.00
C VAL A 174 -11.79 6.87 -2.89
N ASP A 175 -10.54 6.39 -2.97
CA ASP A 175 -9.98 5.49 -1.94
C ASP A 175 -9.81 6.19 -0.58
N LEU A 176 -9.68 7.53 -0.54
CA LEU A 176 -9.63 8.30 0.71
C LEU A 176 -11.00 8.34 1.40
N PHE A 177 -12.08 8.42 0.62
CA PHE A 177 -13.45 8.38 1.11
C PHE A 177 -13.82 6.96 1.54
N ARG A 178 -13.39 5.94 0.77
CA ARG A 178 -13.62 4.52 1.10
C ARG A 178 -12.94 4.10 2.40
N GLU A 179 -11.78 4.67 2.72
CA GLU A 179 -11.13 4.44 4.01
C GLU A 179 -11.94 4.99 5.19
N GLY A 180 -12.66 6.10 5.00
CA GLY A 180 -13.61 6.63 5.97
C GLY A 180 -13.15 7.89 6.73
N HIS A 181 -12.01 8.52 6.40
CA HIS A 181 -11.69 9.85 6.97
C HIS A 181 -12.61 10.96 6.45
N PHE A 182 -13.20 10.72 5.28
CA PHE A 182 -14.12 11.61 4.59
C PHE A 182 -15.36 10.82 4.19
N GLN A 183 -16.52 11.43 4.33
CA GLN A 183 -17.75 10.91 3.74
C GLN A 183 -18.49 12.04 3.08
N LEU A 184 -19.12 11.75 1.94
CA LEU A 184 -20.01 12.67 1.25
C LEU A 184 -21.27 11.95 0.85
N TYR A 185 -22.39 12.53 1.29
CA TYR A 185 -23.73 12.13 0.95
C TYR A 185 -24.40 13.28 0.22
N TYR A 186 -25.21 13.00 -0.79
CA TYR A 186 -25.87 14.05 -1.55
C TYR A 186 -27.24 13.64 -2.09
N ASN A 187 -28.08 14.64 -2.35
CA ASN A 187 -29.31 14.51 -3.13
C ASN A 187 -29.34 15.67 -4.15
N THR A 188 -30.52 16.00 -4.68
CA THR A 188 -30.65 17.08 -5.68
C THR A 188 -30.38 18.48 -5.13
N HIS A 189 -30.50 18.71 -3.82
CA HIS A 189 -30.47 20.03 -3.18
C HIS A 189 -29.43 20.19 -2.06
N LEU A 190 -28.90 19.08 -1.54
CA LEU A 190 -28.04 19.07 -0.36
C LEU A 190 -26.82 18.20 -0.60
N ILE A 191 -25.65 18.72 -0.22
CA ILE A 191 -24.45 17.92 0.03
C ILE A 191 -24.20 17.91 1.54
N ARG A 192 -23.95 16.73 2.10
CA ARG A 192 -23.58 16.54 3.50
C ARG A 192 -22.23 15.85 3.59
N ILE A 193 -21.30 16.46 4.31
CA ILE A 193 -19.91 16.03 4.43
C ILE A 193 -19.58 15.75 5.89
N PHE A 194 -18.88 14.64 6.15
CA PHE A 194 -18.33 14.31 7.47
C PHE A 194 -16.81 14.33 7.40
N LEU A 195 -16.19 15.15 8.23
CA LEU A 195 -14.74 15.34 8.27
C LEU A 195 -14.17 14.94 9.63
N LYS A 196 -13.00 14.30 9.63
CA LYS A 196 -12.28 14.04 10.86
C LYS A 196 -11.81 15.33 11.52
N GLY A 197 -12.19 15.60 12.77
CA GLY A 197 -11.75 16.77 13.51
C GLY A 197 -12.66 17.15 14.68
N SER A 198 -12.35 18.28 15.32
CA SER A 198 -13.08 18.80 16.48
C SER A 198 -13.87 20.07 16.21
N ASN A 199 -13.59 20.77 15.10
CA ASN A 199 -14.23 22.01 14.70
C ASN A 199 -14.47 22.01 13.19
N GLN A 200 -15.68 22.36 12.78
CA GLN A 200 -16.18 22.24 11.41
C GLN A 200 -15.44 23.16 10.45
N ALA A 201 -15.31 24.44 10.78
CA ALA A 201 -14.61 25.42 9.95
C ALA A 201 -13.12 25.06 9.78
N ASN A 202 -12.44 24.71 10.87
CA ASN A 202 -11.03 24.32 10.81
C ASN A 202 -10.82 23.02 10.04
N SER A 203 -11.75 22.06 10.15
CA SER A 203 -11.65 20.79 9.42
C SER A 203 -11.96 20.98 7.94
N TYR A 204 -12.97 21.79 7.61
CA TYR A 204 -13.24 22.21 6.24
C TYR A 204 -12.00 22.86 5.63
N GLU A 205 -11.37 23.82 6.32
CA GLU A 205 -10.15 24.46 5.81
C GLU A 205 -8.96 23.53 5.65
N LYS A 206 -8.76 22.64 6.63
CA LYS A 206 -7.68 21.67 6.61
C LYS A 206 -7.80 20.68 5.44
N TYR A 207 -9.03 20.26 5.11
CA TYR A 207 -9.28 19.22 4.12
C TYR A 207 -9.88 19.75 2.81
N HIS A 208 -10.00 21.08 2.68
CA HIS A 208 -10.57 21.78 1.54
C HIS A 208 -10.01 21.30 0.20
N SER A 209 -8.69 21.19 0.11
CA SER A 209 -7.98 20.80 -1.11
C SER A 209 -8.38 19.40 -1.63
N ILE A 210 -8.79 18.50 -0.72
CA ILE A 210 -9.25 17.14 -1.02
C ILE A 210 -10.75 17.13 -1.35
N ILE A 211 -11.57 17.64 -0.43
CA ILE A 211 -13.03 17.45 -0.49
C ILE A 211 -13.69 18.26 -1.60
N ARG A 212 -13.09 19.37 -2.01
CA ARG A 212 -13.59 20.18 -3.14
C ARG A 212 -13.78 19.34 -4.40
N HIS A 213 -12.95 18.33 -4.64
CA HIS A 213 -13.04 17.50 -5.84
C HIS A 213 -14.35 16.69 -5.88
N ALA A 214 -14.70 16.04 -4.77
CA ALA A 214 -15.94 15.29 -4.67
C ALA A 214 -17.17 16.20 -4.71
N ILE A 215 -17.10 17.38 -4.08
CA ILE A 215 -18.18 18.39 -4.13
C ILE A 215 -18.39 18.90 -5.56
N GLN A 216 -17.31 19.24 -6.24
CA GLN A 216 -17.29 19.66 -7.64
C GLN A 216 -17.91 18.62 -8.56
N ASP A 217 -17.55 17.34 -8.38
CA ASP A 217 -18.10 16.23 -9.15
C ASP A 217 -19.63 16.13 -8.98
N VAL A 218 -20.15 16.38 -7.77
CA VAL A 218 -21.61 16.44 -7.52
C VAL A 218 -22.24 17.67 -8.15
N ILE A 219 -21.77 18.89 -7.83
CA ILE A 219 -22.39 20.14 -8.28
C ILE A 219 -22.47 20.22 -9.82
N TRP A 220 -21.43 19.75 -10.51
CA TRP A 220 -21.37 19.79 -11.98
C TRP A 220 -21.98 18.56 -12.68
N SER A 221 -22.62 17.68 -11.93
CA SER A 221 -23.40 16.57 -12.48
C SER A 221 -24.72 17.07 -13.07
N LYS A 222 -25.29 16.29 -14.00
CA LYS A 222 -26.60 16.61 -14.57
C LYS A 222 -27.67 16.26 -13.51
N ASN A 223 -28.66 17.13 -13.33
CA ASN A 223 -29.81 16.98 -12.42
C ASN A 223 -29.55 17.29 -10.93
N THR A 224 -28.46 17.98 -10.60
CA THR A 224 -28.23 18.54 -9.26
C THR A 224 -28.40 20.06 -9.29
N SER A 225 -29.00 20.62 -8.24
CA SER A 225 -29.14 22.05 -7.99
C SER A 225 -28.95 22.25 -6.50
N ILE A 226 -27.68 22.14 -6.08
CA ILE A 226 -27.29 22.09 -4.68
C ILE A 226 -27.47 23.47 -4.06
N ASP A 227 -28.40 23.58 -3.13
CA ASP A 227 -28.68 24.81 -2.40
C ASP A 227 -27.69 24.98 -1.24
N ASN A 228 -27.40 23.88 -0.53
CA ASN A 228 -26.63 23.90 0.71
C ASN A 228 -25.56 22.80 0.76
N VAL A 229 -24.45 23.12 1.42
CA VAL A 229 -23.42 22.17 1.84
C VAL A 229 -23.31 22.17 3.36
N GLU A 230 -23.66 21.05 3.99
CA GLU A 230 -23.50 20.84 5.43
C GLU A 230 -22.18 20.13 5.73
N VAL A 231 -21.40 20.68 6.66
CA VAL A 231 -20.13 20.09 7.09
C VAL A 231 -20.17 19.74 8.57
N TYR A 232 -20.12 18.44 8.86
CA TYR A 232 -20.06 17.86 10.19
C TYR A 232 -18.64 17.39 10.52
N VAL A 233 -18.35 17.23 11.81
CA VAL A 233 -17.06 16.71 12.26
C VAL A 233 -17.19 15.53 13.21
N PHE A 234 -16.24 14.60 13.11
CA PHE A 234 -16.16 13.44 13.98
C PHE A 234 -14.72 13.11 14.38
N ASN A 235 -14.54 12.36 15.46
CA ASN A 235 -13.26 11.75 15.81
C ASN A 235 -13.45 10.26 16.06
N ASN A 236 -12.55 9.43 15.54
CA ASN A 236 -12.56 7.99 15.76
C ASN A 236 -11.44 7.59 16.73
N ASP A 237 -11.80 7.07 17.90
CA ASP A 237 -10.88 6.53 18.89
C ASP A 237 -10.77 5.01 18.72
N TYR A 238 -9.69 4.57 18.07
CA TYR A 238 -9.43 3.15 17.82
C TYR A 238 -9.23 2.33 19.08
N ALA A 239 -8.73 2.92 20.17
CA ALA A 239 -8.49 2.18 21.40
C ALA A 239 -9.80 1.82 22.11
N ARG A 240 -10.80 2.71 21.99
CA ARG A 240 -12.12 2.51 22.58
C ARG A 240 -13.14 1.96 21.59
N THR A 241 -12.79 1.89 20.30
CA THR A 241 -13.74 1.60 19.22
C THR A 241 -14.98 2.48 19.30
N GLU A 242 -14.74 3.78 19.51
CA GLU A 242 -15.77 4.80 19.69
C GLU A 242 -15.58 5.94 18.68
N ILE A 243 -16.64 6.33 17.98
CA ILE A 243 -16.68 7.58 17.21
C ILE A 243 -17.41 8.64 18.04
N ARG A 244 -16.85 9.84 18.10
CA ARG A 244 -17.55 11.02 18.61
C ARG A 244 -17.95 11.88 17.44
N LEU A 245 -19.25 12.09 17.25
CA LEU A 245 -19.84 12.91 16.19
C LEU A 245 -20.38 14.21 16.78
N ASN A 246 -20.06 15.36 16.16
CA ASN A 246 -20.74 16.62 16.43
C ASN A 246 -21.94 16.73 15.51
N THR A 247 -23.15 16.82 16.07
CA THR A 247 -24.41 16.82 15.31
C THR A 247 -24.85 18.21 14.84
N ILE A 248 -24.04 19.25 15.07
CA ILE A 248 -24.28 20.58 14.52
C ILE A 248 -23.35 20.80 13.32
N PRO A 249 -23.86 21.10 12.13
CA PRO A 249 -23.02 21.44 10.99
C PRO A 249 -22.60 22.92 10.99
N ILE A 250 -21.58 23.24 10.20
CA ILE A 250 -21.52 24.55 9.53
C ILE A 250 -22.19 24.38 8.15
N ILE A 251 -22.96 25.38 7.73
CA ILE A 251 -23.72 25.37 6.48
C ILE A 251 -23.15 26.43 5.57
N PHE A 252 -22.87 26.06 4.33
CA PHE A 252 -22.51 26.98 3.25
C PHE A 252 -23.62 26.98 2.21
N ASN A 253 -24.06 28.16 1.79
CA ASN A 253 -24.88 28.29 0.58
C ASN A 253 -23.99 28.14 -0.67
N GLU A 254 -24.57 27.82 -1.84
CA GLU A 254 -23.80 27.70 -3.10
C GLU A 254 -22.93 28.95 -3.38
N GLU A 255 -23.44 30.15 -3.11
CA GLU A 255 -22.73 31.41 -3.32
C GLU A 255 -21.52 31.62 -2.37
N GLU A 256 -21.55 30.99 -1.19
CA GLU A 256 -20.50 31.08 -0.17
C GLU A 256 -19.42 30.00 -0.35
N LEU A 257 -19.68 29.01 -1.21
CA LEU A 257 -18.87 27.83 -1.36
C LEU A 257 -17.65 28.09 -2.25
N GLU A 258 -16.52 28.41 -1.63
CA GLU A 258 -15.25 28.55 -2.35
C GLU A 258 -14.66 27.18 -2.71
N LEU A 259 -14.77 26.77 -3.98
CA LEU A 259 -14.18 25.52 -4.51
C LEU A 259 -12.91 25.74 -5.35
N SER A 260 -12.46 26.99 -5.50
CA SER A 260 -11.20 27.31 -6.15
C SER A 260 -10.02 26.78 -5.34
N PRO A 261 -8.94 26.31 -6.00
CA PRO A 261 -7.73 25.92 -5.29
C PRO A 261 -7.16 27.13 -4.55
N LYS A 262 -6.70 26.92 -3.31
CA LYS A 262 -6.11 28.00 -2.48
C LYS A 262 -4.66 28.28 -2.84
N ARG A 263 -4.02 27.32 -3.49
CA ARG A 263 -2.65 27.39 -3.98
C ARG A 263 -2.65 27.39 -5.49
N LYS A 264 -1.50 27.68 -6.10
CA LYS A 264 -1.40 27.68 -7.56
C LYS A 264 -1.66 26.27 -8.11
N SER A 265 -2.71 26.14 -8.92
CA SER A 265 -3.09 24.87 -9.53
C SER A 265 -2.01 24.35 -10.48
N ILE A 266 -1.78 23.04 -10.46
CA ILE A 266 -0.90 22.37 -11.42
C ILE A 266 -1.63 22.10 -12.75
N ASP A 267 -0.89 22.07 -13.85
CA ASP A 267 -1.40 21.78 -15.20
C ASP A 267 -1.32 20.27 -15.49
N LEU A 268 -2.36 19.54 -15.08
CA LEU A 268 -2.47 18.09 -15.27
C LEU A 268 -2.36 17.68 -16.75
N ALA A 269 -2.87 18.50 -17.66
CA ALA A 269 -2.86 18.19 -19.09
C ALA A 269 -1.45 18.31 -19.70
N SER A 270 -0.63 19.23 -19.18
CA SER A 270 0.78 19.34 -19.55
C SER A 270 1.60 18.15 -19.07
N ILE A 271 1.34 17.68 -17.84
CA ILE A 271 2.00 16.48 -17.29
C ILE A 271 1.61 15.24 -18.10
N GLU A 272 0.34 15.06 -18.43
CA GLU A 272 -0.14 13.95 -19.26
C GLU A 272 0.45 13.99 -20.68
N ALA A 273 0.48 15.17 -21.32
CA ALA A 273 1.11 15.34 -22.63
C ALA A 273 2.61 14.99 -22.62
N PHE A 274 3.31 15.32 -21.53
CA PHE A 274 4.70 14.95 -21.29
C PHE A 274 4.88 13.43 -21.16
N LEU A 275 4.06 12.76 -20.34
CA LEU A 275 4.13 11.30 -20.15
C LEU A 275 3.82 10.53 -21.44
N ASN A 276 2.86 11.02 -22.23
CA ASN A 276 2.47 10.45 -23.53
C ASN A 276 3.61 10.45 -24.57
N GLN A 277 4.71 11.17 -24.34
CA GLN A 277 5.88 11.12 -25.23
C GLN A 277 6.75 9.86 -25.04
N GLY A 278 6.47 9.03 -24.03
CA GLY A 278 7.30 7.86 -23.70
C GLY A 278 8.64 8.31 -23.11
N VAL A 279 8.59 8.75 -21.87
CA VAL A 279 9.75 9.31 -21.14
C VAL A 279 10.18 8.39 -20.02
N ILE A 280 11.49 8.38 -19.73
CA ILE A 280 12.01 7.96 -18.43
C ILE A 280 12.00 9.19 -17.52
N LEU A 281 11.29 9.12 -16.40
CA LEU A 281 11.26 10.19 -15.39
C LEU A 281 12.62 10.40 -14.74
N GLU A 282 13.06 11.66 -14.66
CA GLU A 282 14.40 12.02 -14.19
C GLU A 282 14.39 13.10 -13.10
N ALA A 283 13.47 14.07 -13.17
CA ALA A 283 13.38 15.15 -12.19
C ALA A 283 12.01 15.84 -12.18
N VAL A 284 11.74 16.57 -11.10
CA VAL A 284 10.67 17.56 -10.99
C VAL A 284 11.24 18.90 -10.53
N GLU A 285 10.58 19.99 -10.90
CA GLU A 285 10.90 21.34 -10.46
C GLU A 285 9.65 22.10 -10.04
N VAL A 286 9.75 22.86 -8.95
CA VAL A 286 8.81 23.95 -8.65
C VAL A 286 9.57 25.26 -8.73
N ASP A 287 9.34 25.99 -9.82
CA ASP A 287 10.09 27.22 -10.13
C ASP A 287 9.69 28.38 -9.21
N ALA A 288 10.26 29.57 -9.42
CA ALA A 288 9.96 30.75 -8.61
C ALA A 288 8.50 31.26 -8.74
N ASN A 289 7.83 30.93 -9.84
CA ASN A 289 6.44 31.29 -10.11
C ASN A 289 5.46 30.24 -9.59
N ASN A 290 5.95 29.24 -8.85
CA ASN A 290 5.18 28.08 -8.39
C ASN A 290 4.59 27.26 -9.55
N ASP A 291 5.29 27.18 -10.68
CA ASP A 291 4.94 26.26 -11.76
C ASP A 291 5.65 24.91 -11.56
N LEU A 292 4.90 23.82 -11.71
CA LEU A 292 5.41 22.45 -11.61
C LEU A 292 5.84 21.92 -12.99
N TYR A 293 7.11 21.53 -13.09
CA TYR A 293 7.67 20.93 -14.30
C TYR A 293 8.15 19.51 -14.03
N PHE A 294 7.85 18.60 -14.94
CA PHE A 294 8.43 17.27 -15.01
C PHE A 294 9.51 17.23 -16.09
N TYR A 295 10.59 16.50 -15.81
CA TYR A 295 11.71 16.29 -16.71
C TYR A 295 11.92 14.81 -16.94
N GLY A 296 12.14 14.44 -18.20
CA GLY A 296 12.45 13.07 -18.56
C GLY A 296 13.22 12.96 -19.87
N ARG A 297 13.77 11.78 -20.11
CA ARG A 297 14.45 11.45 -21.37
C ARG A 297 13.55 10.61 -22.24
N LYS A 298 13.49 10.94 -23.53
CA LYS A 298 12.84 10.11 -24.54
C LYS A 298 13.57 8.77 -24.62
N ALA A 299 12.88 7.69 -24.28
CA ALA A 299 13.39 6.33 -24.40
C ALA A 299 12.21 5.40 -24.72
N ARG A 300 12.48 4.26 -25.36
CA ARG A 300 11.41 3.30 -25.67
C ARG A 300 10.91 2.66 -24.37
N LYS A 301 9.80 3.22 -23.89
CA LYS A 301 8.78 2.68 -22.98
C LYS A 301 9.24 2.39 -21.54
N GLN A 302 9.34 3.45 -20.73
CA GLN A 302 9.11 3.29 -19.30
C GLN A 302 7.64 2.84 -19.11
N THR A 303 7.45 1.68 -18.51
CA THR A 303 6.13 1.09 -18.28
C THR A 303 5.82 0.99 -16.79
N LEU A 304 4.54 0.81 -16.50
CA LEU A 304 4.02 0.29 -15.24
C LEU A 304 3.02 -0.84 -15.55
N ASP A 305 3.28 -2.04 -15.01
CA ASP A 305 2.49 -3.25 -15.26
C ASP A 305 2.34 -3.56 -16.77
N GLY A 306 3.41 -3.32 -17.53
CA GLY A 306 3.44 -3.50 -18.98
C GLY A 306 2.72 -2.44 -19.82
N TYR A 307 2.04 -1.48 -19.21
CA TYR A 307 1.43 -0.33 -19.88
C TYR A 307 2.37 0.87 -19.86
N PRO A 308 2.32 1.79 -20.85
CA PRO A 308 3.07 3.04 -20.77
C PRO A 308 2.76 3.80 -19.48
N LEU A 309 3.80 4.36 -18.85
CA LEU A 309 3.65 5.19 -17.66
C LEU A 309 2.67 6.35 -17.93
N SER A 310 1.75 6.58 -17.00
CA SER A 310 0.66 7.54 -17.17
C SER A 310 0.43 8.40 -15.92
N LEU A 311 -0.41 9.44 -16.06
CA LEU A 311 -0.71 10.36 -14.97
C LEU A 311 -1.40 9.68 -13.78
N SER A 312 -2.21 8.64 -14.03
CA SER A 312 -2.88 7.88 -12.97
C SER A 312 -1.88 7.17 -12.05
N ASP A 313 -0.77 6.67 -12.60
CA ASP A 313 0.28 6.01 -11.82
C ASP A 313 0.99 7.01 -10.88
N VAL A 314 1.19 8.25 -11.35
CA VAL A 314 1.72 9.35 -10.53
C VAL A 314 0.72 9.75 -9.45
N ALA A 315 -0.58 9.81 -9.77
CA ALA A 315 -1.64 10.13 -8.82
C ALA A 315 -1.77 9.08 -7.70
N VAL A 316 -1.64 7.78 -8.03
CA VAL A 316 -1.64 6.69 -7.04
C VAL A 316 -0.48 6.85 -6.06
N ILE A 317 0.74 7.08 -6.55
CA ILE A 317 1.92 7.24 -5.68
C ILE A 317 1.85 8.55 -4.89
N TYR A 318 1.33 9.62 -5.49
CA TYR A 318 1.05 10.87 -4.77
C TYR A 318 0.13 10.63 -3.58
N ARG A 319 -1.03 10.00 -3.82
CA ARG A 319 -1.99 9.63 -2.79
C ARG A 319 -1.37 8.75 -1.71
N SER A 320 -0.61 7.74 -2.11
CA SER A 320 0.03 6.83 -1.16
C SER A 320 1.07 7.51 -0.28
N VAL A 321 1.72 8.57 -0.76
CA VAL A 321 2.75 9.30 -0.01
C VAL A 321 2.17 10.44 0.83
N PHE A 322 1.18 11.18 0.33
CA PHE A 322 0.63 12.35 1.03
C PHE A 322 -0.53 12.00 1.97
N HIS A 323 -1.35 11.01 1.63
CA HIS A 323 -2.69 10.84 2.22
C HIS A 323 -2.91 9.50 2.92
N TYR A 324 -1.86 8.77 3.26
CA TYR A 324 -1.95 7.43 3.86
C TYR A 324 -2.47 7.38 5.31
N GLY A 325 -2.66 8.52 5.97
CA GLY A 325 -3.03 8.58 7.39
C GLY A 325 -2.00 7.89 8.30
N HIS A 326 -2.41 6.84 9.01
CA HIS A 326 -1.51 5.95 9.75
C HIS A 326 -1.13 4.68 8.95
N ASN A 327 -1.81 4.39 7.84
CA ASN A 327 -1.64 3.20 7.02
C ASN A 327 -0.62 3.43 5.89
N ALA A 328 0.64 3.67 6.23
CA ALA A 328 1.66 4.00 5.23
C ALA A 328 1.84 2.91 4.13
N PRO A 329 2.40 3.27 2.96
CA PRO A 329 2.50 2.36 1.82
C PRO A 329 3.26 1.07 2.12
N TYR A 330 2.65 -0.07 1.82
CA TYR A 330 3.28 -1.39 1.94
C TYR A 330 2.57 -2.45 1.09
N ILE A 331 3.20 -3.62 0.93
CA ILE A 331 2.60 -4.85 0.43
C ILE A 331 3.11 -6.04 1.26
N SER A 332 2.23 -6.91 1.75
CA SER A 332 2.58 -8.16 2.43
C SER A 332 1.83 -9.35 1.87
N LEU A 333 2.47 -10.50 2.03
CA LEU A 333 1.84 -11.80 1.96
C LEU A 333 1.77 -12.38 3.37
N ASP A 334 0.66 -12.26 4.07
CA ASP A 334 0.51 -12.71 5.47
C ASP A 334 -0.10 -14.10 5.59
N ASN A 335 -0.19 -14.60 6.83
CA ASN A 335 -0.96 -15.80 7.11
C ASN A 335 -2.42 -15.61 6.73
N HIS A 336 -2.97 -16.60 6.04
CA HIS A 336 -4.37 -16.66 5.64
C HIS A 336 -5.10 -17.69 6.51
N GLU A 337 -6.41 -17.52 6.69
CA GLU A 337 -7.28 -18.43 7.46
C GLU A 337 -7.27 -19.86 6.88
N ASP A 338 -7.01 -19.95 5.57
CA ASP A 338 -6.62 -21.17 4.87
C ASP A 338 -5.10 -21.17 4.64
N ASN A 339 -4.38 -22.00 5.41
CA ASN A 339 -2.92 -22.05 5.47
C ASN A 339 -2.27 -22.56 4.17
N ARG A 340 -3.05 -23.03 3.19
CA ARG A 340 -2.57 -23.33 1.84
C ARG A 340 -2.29 -22.07 1.03
N TYR A 341 -2.82 -20.93 1.49
CA TYR A 341 -2.68 -19.62 0.85
C TYR A 341 -1.95 -18.64 1.78
N ALA A 342 -1.42 -17.59 1.17
CA ALA A 342 -1.00 -16.36 1.84
C ALA A 342 -2.00 -15.25 1.51
N LYS A 343 -2.34 -14.44 2.51
CA LYS A 343 -3.26 -13.30 2.39
C LYS A 343 -2.48 -12.12 1.83
N VAL A 344 -3.00 -11.45 0.81
CA VAL A 344 -2.36 -10.27 0.24
C VAL A 344 -2.92 -9.04 0.95
N ASN A 345 -2.07 -8.25 1.61
CA ASN A 345 -2.47 -7.01 2.26
C ASN A 345 -1.68 -5.82 1.68
N PHE A 346 -2.34 -4.69 1.52
CA PHE A 346 -1.75 -3.46 1.01
C PHE A 346 -1.92 -2.31 2.01
N GLY A 347 -0.92 -1.45 2.09
CA GLY A 347 -0.98 -0.16 2.78
C GLY A 347 -0.92 1.00 1.81
N GLY A 348 -1.29 2.20 2.27
CA GLY A 348 -1.15 3.45 1.53
C GLY A 348 -2.00 3.53 0.27
N HIS A 349 -3.16 2.87 0.24
CA HIS A 349 -4.07 2.87 -0.91
C HIS A 349 -3.42 2.35 -2.20
N LEU A 350 -2.56 1.33 -2.11
CA LEU A 350 -1.96 0.67 -3.27
C LEU A 350 -2.82 -0.45 -3.87
N GLU A 351 -3.75 -1.02 -3.08
CA GLU A 351 -4.66 -2.09 -3.52
C GLU A 351 -5.45 -1.65 -4.77
N ASN A 352 -5.74 -2.59 -5.67
CA ASN A 352 -6.55 -2.35 -6.87
C ASN A 352 -5.94 -1.27 -7.79
N THR A 353 -4.61 -1.24 -7.88
CA THR A 353 -3.87 -0.37 -8.80
C THR A 353 -2.73 -1.13 -9.49
N ARG A 354 -2.29 -0.64 -10.65
CA ARG A 354 -1.08 -1.16 -11.32
C ARG A 354 0.16 -1.04 -10.44
N VAL A 355 0.28 0.03 -9.64
CA VAL A 355 1.40 0.22 -8.71
C VAL A 355 1.39 -0.89 -7.66
N GLY A 356 0.23 -1.17 -7.07
CA GLY A 356 0.01 -2.28 -6.16
C GLY A 356 0.39 -3.63 -6.78
N ASN A 357 -0.02 -3.88 -8.03
CA ASN A 357 0.35 -5.10 -8.73
C ASN A 357 1.86 -5.24 -8.91
N VAL A 358 2.54 -4.18 -9.36
CA VAL A 358 4.00 -4.20 -9.57
C VAL A 358 4.74 -4.50 -8.27
N VAL A 359 4.36 -3.88 -7.14
CA VAL A 359 5.03 -4.14 -5.87
C VAL A 359 4.73 -5.55 -5.34
N LEU A 360 3.52 -6.08 -5.58
CA LEU A 360 3.17 -7.46 -5.27
C LEU A 360 3.99 -8.45 -6.12
N GLU A 361 4.06 -8.24 -7.43
CA GLU A 361 4.82 -9.11 -8.32
C GLU A 361 6.32 -9.04 -8.05
N ALA A 362 6.85 -7.89 -7.64
CA ALA A 362 8.23 -7.77 -7.19
C ALA A 362 8.49 -8.58 -5.92
N ASP A 363 7.59 -8.51 -4.94
CA ASP A 363 7.66 -9.29 -3.70
C ASP A 363 7.58 -10.81 -3.97
N LYS A 364 6.79 -11.24 -4.95
CA LYS A 364 6.76 -12.63 -5.44
C LYS A 364 8.03 -13.02 -6.17
N LEU A 365 8.54 -12.19 -7.08
CA LEU A 365 9.76 -12.46 -7.84
C LEU A 365 10.96 -12.61 -6.91
N PHE A 366 11.04 -11.83 -5.83
CA PHE A 366 12.11 -11.99 -4.86
C PHE A 366 12.08 -13.38 -4.20
N LYS A 367 10.89 -13.90 -3.88
CA LYS A 367 10.75 -15.28 -3.38
C LYS A 367 11.17 -16.32 -4.42
N ALA A 368 10.99 -16.02 -5.70
CA ALA A 368 11.51 -16.84 -6.78
C ALA A 368 13.04 -16.85 -6.84
N LEU A 369 13.75 -15.86 -6.30
CA LEU A 369 15.21 -15.90 -6.19
C LEU A 369 15.70 -16.93 -5.16
N ALA A 370 14.86 -17.34 -4.21
CA ALA A 370 15.22 -18.34 -3.22
C ALA A 370 15.30 -19.75 -3.84
N THR A 371 14.28 -20.14 -4.61
CA THR A 371 14.16 -21.48 -5.21
C THR A 371 14.50 -21.52 -6.70
N GLY A 372 14.54 -20.38 -7.38
CA GLY A 372 14.64 -20.31 -8.84
C GLY A 372 13.33 -20.60 -9.59
N LEU A 373 12.19 -20.74 -8.88
CA LEU A 373 10.86 -20.98 -9.47
C LEU A 373 9.97 -19.73 -9.39
N ASP A 374 9.39 -19.35 -10.52
CA ASP A 374 8.36 -18.30 -10.57
C ASP A 374 7.04 -18.81 -9.95
N PRO A 375 6.50 -18.17 -8.90
CA PRO A 375 5.28 -18.64 -8.23
C PRO A 375 4.01 -18.50 -9.08
N ASN A 376 4.01 -17.68 -10.14
CA ASN A 376 2.83 -17.52 -11.01
C ASN A 376 2.87 -18.48 -12.20
N THR A 377 4.04 -18.70 -12.79
CA THR A 377 4.18 -19.53 -14.01
C THR A 377 4.69 -20.94 -13.74
N HIS A 378 5.25 -21.17 -12.54
CA HIS A 378 5.91 -22.41 -12.11
C HIS A 378 7.14 -22.81 -12.94
N ASN A 379 7.63 -21.89 -13.79
CA ASN A 379 8.80 -22.12 -14.60
C ASN A 379 10.08 -21.75 -13.84
N LEU A 380 11.16 -22.44 -14.18
CA LEU A 380 12.50 -22.07 -13.71
C LEU A 380 12.95 -20.76 -14.37
N ILE A 381 13.32 -19.77 -13.55
CA ILE A 381 13.80 -18.46 -14.01
C ILE A 381 15.32 -18.37 -14.04
N LYS A 382 16.02 -19.36 -13.48
CA LYS A 382 17.48 -19.36 -13.35
C LYS A 382 18.20 -19.11 -14.67
N SER A 383 17.89 -19.87 -15.73
CA SER A 383 18.54 -19.73 -17.04
C SER A 383 18.32 -18.36 -17.69
N LYS A 384 17.18 -17.73 -17.40
CA LYS A 384 16.87 -16.37 -17.86
C LYS A 384 17.70 -15.33 -17.10
N ILE A 385 17.78 -15.45 -15.77
CA ILE A 385 18.58 -14.56 -14.93
C ILE A 385 20.07 -14.68 -15.23
N THR A 386 20.59 -15.91 -15.36
CA THR A 386 22.03 -16.16 -15.57
C THR A 386 22.56 -15.58 -16.88
N LYS A 387 21.71 -15.29 -17.87
CA LYS A 387 22.13 -14.60 -19.11
C LYS A 387 22.62 -13.17 -18.86
N GLU A 388 21.97 -12.47 -17.94
CA GLU A 388 22.32 -11.09 -17.59
C GLU A 388 23.13 -11.00 -16.30
N VAL A 389 23.03 -12.02 -15.43
CA VAL A 389 23.71 -12.13 -14.12
C VAL A 389 24.48 -13.46 -14.04
N PRO A 390 25.66 -13.59 -14.68
CA PRO A 390 26.34 -14.89 -14.86
C PRO A 390 26.67 -15.66 -13.58
N ASP A 391 26.90 -14.95 -12.47
CA ASP A 391 27.22 -15.47 -11.14
C ASP A 391 25.98 -15.71 -10.26
N PHE A 392 24.77 -15.56 -10.80
CA PHE A 392 23.53 -15.84 -10.07
C PHE A 392 23.46 -17.27 -9.54
N LEU A 393 23.25 -17.39 -8.23
CA LEU A 393 22.83 -18.61 -7.54
C LEU A 393 21.55 -18.31 -6.79
N THR A 394 20.67 -19.30 -6.71
CA THR A 394 19.49 -19.22 -5.83
C THR A 394 19.93 -19.27 -4.37
N GLU A 395 19.06 -18.83 -3.45
CA GLU A 395 19.36 -18.97 -2.02
C GLU A 395 19.52 -20.45 -1.63
N ASP A 396 18.66 -21.33 -2.14
CA ASP A 396 18.75 -22.77 -1.88
C ASP A 396 20.12 -23.33 -2.32
N GLU A 397 20.65 -22.90 -3.47
CA GLU A 397 21.97 -23.31 -3.94
C GLU A 397 23.10 -22.82 -3.02
N ARG A 398 23.00 -21.59 -2.52
CA ARG A 398 23.95 -21.07 -1.53
C ARG A 398 23.87 -21.82 -0.22
N SER A 399 22.66 -22.15 0.25
CA SER A 399 22.44 -22.94 1.46
C SER A 399 23.02 -24.36 1.32
N LEU A 400 22.90 -24.98 0.14
CA LEU A 400 23.53 -26.26 -0.15
C LEU A 400 25.07 -26.19 -0.08
N LEU A 401 25.69 -25.09 -0.53
CA LEU A 401 27.14 -24.86 -0.46
C LEU A 401 27.64 -24.71 0.99
N GLU A 402 26.85 -24.11 1.87
CA GLU A 402 27.24 -23.84 3.26
C GLU A 402 27.25 -25.08 4.15
N ASN A 403 26.83 -26.24 3.64
CA ASN A 403 26.82 -27.51 4.37
C ASN A 403 25.99 -27.48 5.66
N ILE A 404 25.01 -26.56 5.72
CA ILE A 404 24.03 -26.47 6.79
C ILE A 404 22.95 -27.50 6.45
N GLY A 405 23.21 -28.76 6.81
CA GLY A 405 22.31 -29.88 6.58
C GLY A 405 20.91 -29.64 7.16
N GLU A 406 19.90 -30.20 6.47
CA GLU A 406 18.48 -30.22 6.89
C GLU A 406 17.94 -28.87 7.36
N GLY A 407 17.99 -27.88 6.47
CA GLY A 407 17.43 -26.55 6.71
C GLY A 407 15.99 -26.45 6.22
N HIS A 408 15.02 -26.51 7.12
CA HIS A 408 13.71 -25.90 6.88
C HIS A 408 13.89 -24.39 6.99
N ILE A 409 13.85 -23.70 5.86
CA ILE A 409 14.16 -22.28 5.84
C ILE A 409 12.89 -21.51 5.42
N GLN A 410 12.25 -20.88 6.41
CA GLN A 410 11.26 -19.83 6.18
C GLN A 410 11.92 -18.48 6.48
N ILE A 411 12.46 -17.82 5.45
CA ILE A 411 13.06 -16.48 5.61
C ILE A 411 12.12 -15.40 5.10
N ARG A 412 12.21 -14.24 5.74
CA ARG A 412 11.44 -13.04 5.42
C ARG A 412 12.35 -11.98 4.81
N TYR A 413 12.17 -11.70 3.52
CA TYR A 413 12.87 -10.66 2.78
C TYR A 413 12.02 -9.41 2.50
N TRP A 414 12.68 -8.27 2.37
CA TRP A 414 12.03 -6.97 2.33
C TRP A 414 12.60 -6.08 1.25
N PHE A 415 11.75 -5.39 0.49
CA PHE A 415 12.18 -4.24 -0.31
C PHE A 415 11.99 -2.95 0.47
N TYR A 416 13.11 -2.24 0.66
CA TYR A 416 13.14 -0.95 1.31
C TYR A 416 13.32 0.17 0.30
N PRO A 417 12.48 1.21 0.36
CA PRO A 417 12.69 2.43 -0.41
C PRO A 417 13.85 3.28 0.14
N ASP A 418 14.59 2.84 1.16
CA ASP A 418 15.60 3.62 1.88
C ASP A 418 16.76 4.10 1.01
N SER A 419 17.08 3.36 -0.04
CA SER A 419 18.05 3.82 -1.03
C SER A 419 17.42 4.73 -2.07
N ILE A 420 16.09 4.81 -2.21
CA ILE A 420 15.43 5.74 -3.11
C ILE A 420 15.70 7.16 -2.62
N GLY A 421 16.37 7.92 -3.46
CA GLY A 421 16.92 9.20 -3.08
C GLY A 421 16.78 10.21 -4.20
N THR A 422 16.59 11.46 -3.79
CA THR A 422 16.67 12.61 -4.67
C THR A 422 17.86 13.48 -4.32
N VAL A 423 18.42 14.10 -5.36
CA VAL A 423 19.38 15.18 -5.23
C VAL A 423 18.72 16.51 -5.57
N THR A 424 18.92 17.51 -4.72
CA THR A 424 18.21 18.79 -4.86
C THR A 424 19.07 20.03 -4.65
N ASP A 425 18.70 21.12 -5.33
CA ASP A 425 19.19 22.49 -5.06
C ASP A 425 18.22 23.33 -4.20
N GLY A 426 17.01 22.82 -3.99
CA GLY A 426 15.86 23.45 -3.34
C GLY A 426 14.67 23.66 -4.27
N SER A 427 14.91 23.93 -5.55
CA SER A 427 13.86 24.12 -6.57
C SER A 427 13.63 22.90 -7.44
N ILE A 428 14.68 22.10 -7.66
CA ILE A 428 14.66 20.89 -8.49
C ILE A 428 14.93 19.68 -7.60
N GLY A 429 14.12 18.64 -7.72
CA GLY A 429 14.40 17.30 -7.20
C GLY A 429 14.69 16.35 -8.35
N ALA A 430 15.94 15.89 -8.47
CA ALA A 430 16.33 14.91 -9.48
C ALA A 430 16.52 13.53 -8.86
N VAL A 431 16.06 12.47 -9.53
CA VAL A 431 16.25 11.08 -9.07
C VAL A 431 17.74 10.79 -8.98
N LEU A 432 18.25 10.48 -7.79
CA LEU A 432 19.63 10.03 -7.60
C LEU A 432 19.70 8.52 -7.66
N THR A 433 18.79 7.87 -6.96
CA THR A 433 18.69 6.42 -6.77
C THR A 433 17.20 6.08 -6.71
N TYR A 434 16.83 4.96 -7.30
CA TYR A 434 15.43 4.51 -7.45
C TYR A 434 15.26 3.01 -7.19
N GLN A 435 16.36 2.32 -6.87
CA GLN A 435 16.37 0.93 -6.50
C GLN A 435 15.65 0.76 -5.17
N PHE A 436 14.90 -0.32 -5.02
CA PHE A 436 14.51 -0.80 -3.70
C PHE A 436 15.62 -1.74 -3.21
N LEU A 437 16.12 -1.55 -1.98
CA LEU A 437 17.09 -2.47 -1.40
C LEU A 437 16.39 -3.67 -0.79
N ALA A 438 16.89 -4.87 -1.07
CA ALA A 438 16.50 -6.05 -0.33
C ALA A 438 17.17 -6.06 1.07
N ASP A 439 16.48 -6.50 2.11
CA ASP A 439 17.06 -6.89 3.41
C ASP A 439 16.20 -7.95 4.14
N VAL A 440 16.67 -8.48 5.27
CA VAL A 440 16.02 -9.52 6.08
C VAL A 440 15.62 -9.06 7.49
N GLU A 441 16.12 -7.91 7.96
CA GLU A 441 15.90 -7.41 9.33
C GLU A 441 15.15 -6.06 9.41
N ARG A 442 14.56 -5.80 10.58
CA ARG A 442 14.09 -4.49 11.10
C ARG A 442 14.83 -4.17 12.41
N MET A 443 15.04 -2.88 12.66
CA MET A 443 15.99 -2.30 13.63
C MET A 443 15.81 -2.62 15.13
N ASP A 444 14.86 -3.48 15.52
CA ASP A 444 14.48 -3.73 16.91
C ASP A 444 14.73 -5.17 17.39
N ILE A 445 14.98 -6.14 16.49
CA ILE A 445 15.36 -7.52 16.85
C ILE A 445 16.38 -8.04 15.83
N LYS A 446 17.60 -8.37 16.28
CA LYS A 446 18.55 -9.10 15.44
C LYS A 446 18.04 -10.51 15.19
N VAL A 447 17.66 -10.79 13.94
CA VAL A 447 17.36 -12.13 13.46
C VAL A 447 18.66 -12.72 12.91
N SER A 448 19.16 -13.77 13.56
CA SER A 448 20.33 -14.48 13.05
C SER A 448 19.98 -15.24 11.77
N VAL A 449 20.16 -14.60 10.62
CA VAL A 449 20.02 -15.22 9.30
C VAL A 449 21.32 -15.92 8.88
N SER A 450 21.20 -17.00 8.10
CA SER A 450 22.34 -17.73 7.53
C SER A 450 23.14 -16.85 6.56
N ASN A 451 24.34 -17.31 6.20
CA ASN A 451 25.19 -16.55 5.30
C ASN A 451 24.62 -16.57 3.86
N ALA A 452 23.98 -17.67 3.45
CA ALA A 452 23.33 -17.83 2.14
C ALA A 452 22.32 -16.70 1.84
N VAL A 453 21.55 -16.34 2.86
CA VAL A 453 20.55 -15.26 2.83
C VAL A 453 21.19 -13.90 2.64
N ARG A 454 22.21 -13.60 3.45
CA ARG A 454 22.93 -12.33 3.39
C ARG A 454 23.62 -12.17 2.05
N GLU A 455 24.25 -13.23 1.55
CA GLU A 455 24.87 -13.25 0.24
C GLU A 455 23.86 -13.06 -0.88
N THR A 456 22.70 -13.71 -0.82
CA THR A 456 21.62 -13.52 -1.82
C THR A 456 21.16 -12.07 -1.87
N ILE A 457 20.93 -11.45 -0.71
CA ILE A 457 20.55 -10.03 -0.62
C ILE A 457 21.66 -9.13 -1.14
N ASN A 458 22.89 -9.31 -0.65
CA ASN A 458 24.03 -8.48 -1.02
C ASN A 458 24.28 -8.56 -2.53
N HIS A 459 24.20 -9.75 -3.09
CA HIS A 459 24.34 -10.00 -4.51
C HIS A 459 23.24 -9.30 -5.33
N LEU A 460 21.96 -9.44 -4.94
CA LEU A 460 20.87 -8.70 -5.61
C LEU A 460 21.13 -7.19 -5.56
N ASN A 461 21.44 -6.67 -4.36
CA ASN A 461 21.60 -5.24 -4.16
C ASN A 461 22.78 -4.66 -4.97
N GLN A 462 23.90 -5.39 -5.05
CA GLN A 462 25.10 -4.99 -5.81
C GLN A 462 24.90 -5.11 -7.32
N ASN A 463 24.14 -6.11 -7.78
CA ASN A 463 23.94 -6.41 -9.19
C ASN A 463 22.55 -5.98 -9.72
N TYR A 464 21.81 -5.14 -9.00
CA TYR A 464 20.40 -4.82 -9.30
C TYR A 464 20.15 -4.37 -10.76
N SER A 465 21.04 -3.56 -11.34
CA SER A 465 20.94 -3.14 -12.74
C SER A 465 21.00 -4.29 -13.76
N GLN A 466 21.63 -5.42 -13.41
CA GLN A 466 21.65 -6.63 -14.23
C GLN A 466 20.35 -7.41 -14.04
N TYR A 467 19.83 -7.49 -12.81
CA TYR A 467 18.51 -8.07 -12.53
C TYR A 467 17.37 -7.32 -13.21
N GLU A 468 17.46 -5.99 -13.30
CA GLU A 468 16.52 -5.19 -14.12
C GLU A 468 16.54 -5.62 -15.58
N LYS A 469 17.71 -5.92 -16.16
CA LYS A 469 17.77 -6.40 -17.55
C LYS A 469 17.18 -7.80 -17.69
N ALA A 470 17.41 -8.67 -16.71
CA ALA A 470 16.89 -10.03 -16.69
C ALA A 470 15.37 -10.07 -16.56
N GLU A 471 14.81 -9.29 -15.64
CA GLU A 471 13.42 -9.43 -15.21
C GLU A 471 12.63 -8.14 -15.34
N LYS A 472 11.55 -8.22 -16.13
CA LYS A 472 10.65 -7.08 -16.39
C LYS A 472 10.10 -6.51 -15.08
N THR A 473 9.73 -7.35 -14.12
CA THR A 473 9.20 -6.92 -12.83
C THR A 473 10.15 -5.97 -12.09
N PHE A 474 11.48 -6.16 -12.16
CA PHE A 474 12.43 -5.22 -11.58
C PHE A 474 12.51 -3.90 -12.36
N GLN A 475 12.34 -3.92 -13.68
CA GLN A 475 12.20 -2.68 -14.49
C GLN A 475 10.96 -1.88 -14.07
N GLU A 476 9.83 -2.57 -13.91
CA GLU A 476 8.56 -2.00 -13.45
C GLU A 476 8.69 -1.44 -12.02
N LEU A 477 9.34 -2.18 -11.11
CA LEU A 477 9.62 -1.74 -9.74
C LEU A 477 10.48 -0.46 -9.72
N SER A 478 11.46 -0.37 -10.62
CA SER A 478 12.27 0.83 -10.77
C SER A 478 11.53 2.01 -11.36
N THR A 479 10.44 1.79 -12.11
CA THR A 479 9.50 2.85 -12.45
C THR A 479 8.78 3.37 -11.21
N VAL A 480 8.26 2.48 -10.36
CA VAL A 480 7.66 2.86 -9.08
C VAL A 480 8.66 3.67 -8.25
N GLY A 481 9.90 3.20 -8.15
CA GLY A 481 10.93 3.86 -7.36
C GLY A 481 11.29 5.26 -7.85
N LYS A 482 11.31 5.48 -9.17
CA LYS A 482 11.53 6.82 -9.76
C LYS A 482 10.39 7.78 -9.41
N ILE A 483 9.13 7.34 -9.51
CA ILE A 483 7.98 8.19 -9.19
C ILE A 483 7.98 8.49 -7.68
N MET A 484 8.19 7.48 -6.83
CA MET A 484 8.30 7.64 -5.37
C MET A 484 9.41 8.61 -4.99
N ALA A 485 10.58 8.57 -5.64
CA ALA A 485 11.66 9.52 -5.39
C ALA A 485 11.19 10.97 -5.57
N LEU A 486 10.51 11.25 -6.69
CA LEU A 486 10.06 12.59 -7.05
C LEU A 486 8.91 13.08 -6.16
N VAL A 487 7.94 12.20 -5.87
CA VAL A 487 6.81 12.51 -4.97
C VAL A 487 7.29 12.70 -3.53
N ASN A 488 8.21 11.87 -3.05
CA ASN A 488 8.82 12.04 -1.73
C ASN A 488 9.61 13.34 -1.64
N TRP A 489 10.25 13.77 -2.73
CA TRP A 489 10.88 15.09 -2.77
C TRP A 489 9.86 16.22 -2.66
N LEU A 490 8.73 16.14 -3.38
CA LEU A 490 7.64 17.13 -3.26
C LEU A 490 7.15 17.24 -1.81
N LYS A 491 6.91 16.10 -1.15
CA LYS A 491 6.48 16.05 0.26
C LYS A 491 7.57 16.57 1.19
N GLY A 492 8.78 16.04 1.08
CA GLY A 492 9.88 16.37 1.98
C GLY A 492 10.40 17.79 1.84
N MET A 493 10.11 18.47 0.72
CA MET A 493 10.43 19.89 0.52
C MET A 493 9.23 20.82 0.76
N ASN A 494 8.10 20.29 1.28
CA ASN A 494 6.85 21.00 1.54
C ASN A 494 6.39 21.80 0.31
N MET A 495 6.48 21.19 -0.88
CA MET A 495 6.09 21.86 -2.12
C MET A 495 4.57 22.02 -2.22
N ASP A 496 3.82 21.19 -1.51
CA ASP A 496 2.39 21.35 -1.31
C ASP A 496 2.03 22.70 -0.66
N ASP A 497 2.90 23.37 0.09
CA ASP A 497 2.62 24.74 0.57
C ASP A 497 2.62 25.80 -0.55
N ARG A 498 3.16 25.47 -1.72
CA ARG A 498 3.37 26.42 -2.83
C ARG A 498 2.42 26.18 -3.99
N ILE A 499 2.06 24.92 -4.23
CA ILE A 499 1.26 24.47 -5.36
C ILE A 499 0.17 23.51 -4.91
N GLU A 500 -0.95 23.50 -5.64
CA GLU A 500 -2.08 22.61 -5.34
C GLU A 500 -1.78 21.21 -5.91
N LEU A 501 -1.09 20.38 -5.13
CA LEU A 501 -0.78 19.00 -5.53
C LEU A 501 -2.02 18.09 -5.47
N ASP A 502 -3.01 18.44 -4.66
CA ASP A 502 -4.24 17.65 -4.53
C ASP A 502 -5.06 17.61 -5.81
N GLU A 503 -4.76 18.45 -6.80
CA GLU A 503 -5.26 18.31 -8.17
C GLU A 503 -5.04 16.90 -8.74
N LEU A 504 -3.97 16.20 -8.34
CA LEU A 504 -3.72 14.80 -8.72
C LEU A 504 -4.82 13.85 -8.24
N LEU A 505 -5.54 14.17 -7.16
CA LEU A 505 -6.64 13.35 -6.65
C LEU A 505 -7.86 13.35 -7.59
N SER A 506 -7.99 14.36 -8.46
CA SER A 506 -9.04 14.41 -9.49
C SER A 506 -8.78 13.49 -10.68
N VAL A 507 -7.57 12.94 -10.80
CA VAL A 507 -7.18 12.06 -11.92
C VAL A 507 -7.89 10.71 -11.80
N LYS A 508 -8.54 10.27 -12.88
CA LYS A 508 -9.11 8.93 -12.98
C LYS A 508 -8.03 7.86 -13.03
N ILE A 509 -8.16 6.88 -12.16
CA ILE A 509 -7.40 5.63 -12.13
C ILE A 509 -8.18 4.59 -12.92
N PRO A 510 -7.54 3.84 -13.83
CA PRO A 510 -8.20 2.78 -14.59
C PRO A 510 -8.69 1.65 -13.68
N ALA A 511 -9.74 0.93 -14.13
CA ALA A 511 -10.22 -0.27 -13.45
C ALA A 511 -9.10 -1.30 -13.31
N PHE A 512 -8.93 -1.84 -12.10
CA PHE A 512 -7.89 -2.80 -11.78
C PHE A 512 -8.28 -3.59 -10.52
N VAL A 513 -7.96 -4.88 -10.48
CA VAL A 513 -8.19 -5.72 -9.30
C VAL A 513 -6.90 -6.43 -8.94
N THR A 514 -6.43 -6.22 -7.71
CA THR A 514 -5.31 -7.00 -7.16
C THR A 514 -5.82 -8.27 -6.50
N PRO A 515 -5.07 -9.39 -6.55
CA PRO A 515 -5.47 -10.61 -5.86
C PRO A 515 -5.47 -10.38 -4.34
N LYS A 516 -6.48 -10.93 -3.64
CA LYS A 516 -6.60 -10.86 -2.17
C LYS A 516 -5.85 -11.98 -1.44
N LYS A 517 -5.46 -13.02 -2.17
CA LYS A 517 -4.68 -14.15 -1.67
C LYS A 517 -3.87 -14.76 -2.81
N THR A 518 -2.77 -15.42 -2.47
CA THR A 518 -1.94 -16.20 -3.40
C THR A 518 -1.68 -17.57 -2.81
N LYS A 519 -1.53 -18.61 -3.65
CA LYS A 519 -1.17 -19.93 -3.14
C LYS A 519 0.26 -19.87 -2.58
N LYS A 520 0.52 -20.57 -1.47
CA LYS A 520 1.89 -20.72 -0.99
C LYS A 520 2.70 -21.51 -2.02
N MET A 521 3.93 -21.05 -2.28
CA MET A 521 4.86 -21.80 -3.13
C MET A 521 5.46 -22.90 -2.28
N PHE A 522 5.30 -24.14 -2.71
CA PHE A 522 5.89 -25.30 -2.05
C PHE A 522 6.77 -26.05 -3.05
N ALA A 523 8.07 -26.09 -2.75
CA ALA A 523 9.09 -26.61 -3.64
C ALA A 523 10.19 -27.36 -2.88
N ILE A 524 10.87 -28.25 -3.60
CA ILE A 524 12.05 -28.97 -3.13
C ILE A 524 13.22 -28.66 -4.06
N SER A 525 14.32 -28.18 -3.51
CA SER A 525 15.60 -28.05 -4.22
C SER A 525 16.51 -29.18 -3.78
N ALA A 526 16.80 -30.11 -4.69
CA ALA A 526 17.59 -31.30 -4.43
C ALA A 526 18.90 -31.28 -5.23
N ALA A 527 20.00 -31.69 -4.61
CA ALA A 527 21.27 -31.87 -5.29
C ALA A 527 21.88 -33.22 -4.92
N ALA A 528 22.45 -33.92 -5.91
CA ALA A 528 23.23 -35.12 -5.67
C ALA A 528 24.63 -34.99 -6.28
N TYR A 529 25.64 -35.40 -5.52
CA TYR A 529 27.04 -35.26 -5.89
C TYR A 529 27.88 -36.38 -5.28
N LEU A 530 29.08 -36.62 -5.82
CA LEU A 530 29.98 -37.66 -5.30
C LEU A 530 30.53 -37.23 -3.93
N SER A 531 30.51 -38.11 -2.93
CA SER A 531 30.92 -37.83 -1.54
C SER A 531 32.34 -37.27 -1.40
N ASN A 532 33.21 -37.58 -2.37
CA ASN A 532 34.61 -37.14 -2.38
C ASN A 532 34.80 -35.80 -3.11
N SER A 533 33.72 -35.21 -3.63
CA SER A 533 33.71 -33.93 -4.32
C SER A 533 33.27 -32.82 -3.38
N TYR A 534 34.03 -31.72 -3.34
CA TYR A 534 33.55 -30.51 -2.67
C TYR A 534 32.51 -29.80 -3.55
N LEU A 535 31.33 -29.54 -3.00
CA LEU A 535 30.33 -28.70 -3.66
C LEU A 535 30.88 -27.29 -3.83
N ASN A 536 30.93 -26.80 -5.07
CA ASN A 536 31.34 -25.44 -5.42
C ASN A 536 30.24 -24.79 -6.28
N THR A 537 30.37 -23.48 -6.53
CA THR A 537 29.40 -22.68 -7.30
C THR A 537 29.04 -23.30 -8.66
N GLN A 538 29.99 -23.89 -9.37
CA GLN A 538 29.75 -24.50 -10.68
C GLN A 538 28.98 -25.81 -10.52
N ASN A 539 29.47 -26.71 -9.68
CA ASN A 539 28.90 -28.04 -9.53
C ASN A 539 27.53 -28.00 -8.83
N VAL A 540 27.30 -27.13 -7.84
CA VAL A 540 25.97 -26.99 -7.21
C VAL A 540 24.94 -26.54 -8.23
N ARG A 541 25.32 -25.65 -9.14
CA ARG A 541 24.45 -25.16 -10.21
C ARG A 541 24.07 -26.27 -11.19
N ASP A 542 25.00 -27.17 -11.49
CA ASP A 542 24.81 -28.25 -12.45
C ASP A 542 24.08 -29.46 -11.83
N TYR A 543 24.23 -29.66 -10.52
CA TYR A 543 23.66 -30.81 -9.79
C TYR A 543 22.33 -30.51 -9.10
N THR A 544 21.93 -29.25 -8.95
CA THR A 544 20.67 -28.89 -8.30
C THR A 544 19.49 -29.00 -9.27
N LYS A 545 18.44 -29.72 -8.85
CA LYS A 545 17.13 -29.79 -9.48
C LYS A 545 16.06 -29.27 -8.54
N VAL A 546 15.08 -28.57 -9.08
CA VAL A 546 13.99 -27.97 -8.29
C VAL A 546 12.66 -28.56 -8.74
N TYR A 547 11.87 -29.03 -7.77
CA TYR A 547 10.59 -29.68 -7.96
C TYR A 547 9.47 -28.80 -7.40
N TYR A 548 8.50 -28.41 -8.24
CA TYR A 548 7.30 -27.70 -7.81
C TYR A 548 6.24 -28.69 -7.33
N ILE A 549 5.88 -28.61 -6.04
CA ILE A 549 4.96 -29.57 -5.39
C ILE A 549 3.77 -28.90 -4.70
N SER A 550 3.47 -27.63 -5.01
CA SER A 550 2.33 -26.92 -4.39
C SER A 550 0.97 -27.56 -4.65
N HIS A 551 0.84 -28.41 -5.68
CA HIS A 551 -0.38 -29.20 -5.92
C HIS A 551 -0.67 -30.20 -4.77
N LEU A 552 0.36 -30.59 -3.99
CA LEU A 552 0.18 -31.46 -2.83
C LEU A 552 -0.58 -30.76 -1.69
N LEU A 553 -0.48 -29.43 -1.57
CA LEU A 553 -1.19 -28.66 -0.54
C LEU A 553 -2.72 -28.84 -0.64
N ASP A 554 -3.24 -29.07 -1.84
CA ASP A 554 -4.68 -29.21 -2.09
C ASP A 554 -5.27 -30.51 -1.53
N LYS A 555 -4.41 -31.50 -1.22
CA LYS A 555 -4.80 -32.78 -0.60
C LYS A 555 -5.09 -32.67 0.90
N TYR A 556 -4.78 -31.53 1.51
CA TYR A 556 -4.83 -31.34 2.95
C TYR A 556 -5.86 -30.28 3.36
N SER A 557 -6.25 -30.32 4.63
CA SER A 557 -7.19 -29.37 5.21
C SER A 557 -6.63 -27.94 5.21
N SER A 558 -7.51 -26.94 5.21
CA SER A 558 -7.14 -25.53 5.29
C SER A 558 -6.40 -25.14 6.57
N THR A 559 -6.46 -25.97 7.61
CA THR A 559 -5.82 -25.76 8.92
C THR A 559 -4.51 -26.54 9.10
N THR A 560 -4.07 -27.27 8.07
CA THR A 560 -2.83 -28.07 8.11
C THR A 560 -1.64 -27.15 8.31
N SER A 561 -0.75 -27.46 9.25
CA SER A 561 0.37 -26.58 9.63
C SER A 561 1.51 -26.62 8.61
N ASP A 562 2.30 -25.54 8.56
CA ASP A 562 3.49 -25.49 7.71
C ASP A 562 4.50 -26.59 8.09
N LYS A 563 4.61 -26.95 9.38
CA LYS A 563 5.43 -28.09 9.82
C LYS A 563 5.03 -29.40 9.15
N TYR A 564 3.74 -29.70 9.12
CA TYR A 564 3.25 -30.92 8.49
C TYR A 564 3.48 -30.92 6.97
N PHE A 565 3.30 -29.76 6.32
CA PHE A 565 3.67 -29.64 4.91
C PHE A 565 5.16 -29.94 4.68
N LEU A 566 6.07 -29.55 5.57
CA LEU A 566 7.49 -29.89 5.44
C LEU A 566 7.73 -31.40 5.52
N ASP A 567 7.02 -32.12 6.40
CA ASP A 567 7.08 -33.60 6.47
C ASP A 567 6.65 -34.22 5.12
N VAL A 568 5.59 -33.69 4.49
CA VAL A 568 5.12 -34.12 3.16
C VAL A 568 6.17 -33.90 2.07
N ALA A 569 6.97 -32.83 2.15
CA ALA A 569 8.09 -32.62 1.23
C ALA A 569 9.21 -33.64 1.47
N GLY A 570 9.51 -33.97 2.73
CA GLY A 570 10.47 -35.01 3.08
C GLY A 570 10.06 -36.37 2.50
N ASP A 571 8.80 -36.73 2.65
CA ASP A 571 8.23 -37.96 2.08
C ASP A 571 8.34 -37.96 0.55
N TYR A 572 8.00 -36.84 -0.11
CA TYR A 572 8.15 -36.71 -1.57
C TYR A 572 9.61 -36.87 -2.00
N PHE A 573 10.55 -36.22 -1.30
CA PHE A 573 11.98 -36.32 -1.62
C PHE A 573 12.49 -37.75 -1.49
N SER A 574 12.06 -38.50 -0.47
CA SER A 574 12.46 -39.91 -0.28
C SER A 574 12.03 -40.85 -1.42
N GLN A 575 11.07 -40.41 -2.24
CA GLN A 575 10.53 -41.16 -3.38
C GLN A 575 11.21 -40.79 -4.71
N ILE A 576 12.06 -39.76 -4.74
CA ILE A 576 12.79 -39.36 -5.96
C ILE A 576 13.87 -40.40 -6.26
N ASP A 577 13.87 -40.98 -7.47
CA ASP A 577 14.94 -41.88 -7.91
C ASP A 577 16.25 -41.10 -7.97
N ILE A 578 17.30 -41.62 -7.32
CA ILE A 578 18.61 -40.97 -7.27
C ILE A 578 19.19 -40.68 -8.66
N SER A 579 18.88 -41.51 -9.66
CA SER A 579 19.31 -41.29 -11.04
C SER A 579 18.68 -40.06 -11.69
N GLU A 580 17.53 -39.59 -11.17
CA GLU A 580 16.97 -38.31 -11.60
C GLU A 580 17.83 -37.13 -11.17
N ILE A 581 18.52 -37.19 -10.04
CA ILE A 581 19.30 -36.06 -9.51
C ILE A 581 20.82 -36.28 -9.59
N ALA A 582 21.25 -37.50 -9.91
CA ALA A 582 22.66 -37.88 -9.94
C ALA A 582 23.46 -37.12 -11.03
N PRO A 583 24.77 -36.89 -10.81
CA PRO A 583 25.66 -36.34 -11.82
C PRO A 583 25.66 -37.15 -13.11
N THR A 584 25.90 -36.49 -14.25
CA THR A 584 25.95 -37.13 -15.58
C THR A 584 26.89 -38.34 -15.60
N GLU A 585 28.05 -38.25 -14.93
CA GLU A 585 29.02 -39.34 -14.85
C GLU A 585 28.45 -40.63 -14.24
N TYR A 586 27.57 -40.52 -13.25
CA TYR A 586 26.88 -41.67 -12.66
C TYR A 586 25.86 -42.26 -13.62
N ASN A 587 25.08 -41.39 -14.28
CA ASN A 587 24.06 -41.82 -15.24
C ASN A 587 24.69 -42.48 -16.48
N ASP A 588 25.81 -41.96 -16.97
CA ASP A 588 26.57 -42.55 -18.07
C ASP A 588 27.11 -43.94 -17.70
N LEU A 589 27.58 -44.12 -16.47
CA LEU A 589 27.99 -45.45 -15.97
C LEU A 589 26.80 -46.39 -15.81
N LYS A 590 25.67 -45.92 -15.27
CA LYS A 590 24.44 -46.70 -15.14
C LYS A 590 23.94 -47.16 -16.51
N HIS A 591 23.89 -46.28 -17.50
CA HIS A 591 23.52 -46.65 -18.87
C HIS A 591 24.52 -47.59 -19.54
N SER A 592 25.82 -47.39 -19.28
CA SER A 592 26.85 -48.31 -19.77
C SER A 592 26.68 -49.71 -19.16
N LEU A 593 26.34 -49.78 -17.87
CA LEU A 593 26.07 -51.03 -17.17
C LEU A 593 24.82 -51.72 -17.74
N GLU A 594 23.71 -51.00 -17.88
CA GLU A 594 22.46 -51.49 -18.50
C GLU A 594 22.70 -52.03 -19.93
N SER A 595 23.54 -51.35 -20.70
CA SER A 595 23.93 -51.76 -22.06
C SER A 595 24.72 -53.07 -22.05
N ILE A 596 25.68 -53.23 -21.13
CA ILE A 596 26.45 -54.46 -20.97
C ILE A 596 25.58 -55.61 -20.47
N GLU A 597 24.66 -55.35 -19.53
CA GLU A 597 23.73 -56.36 -19.03
C GLU A 597 22.82 -56.91 -20.13
N ARG A 598 22.33 -56.04 -21.02
CA ARG A 598 21.60 -56.47 -22.23
C ARG A 598 22.45 -57.33 -23.15
N GLN A 599 23.71 -56.96 -23.37
CA GLN A 599 24.64 -57.76 -24.19
C GLN A 599 24.94 -59.13 -23.55
N ILE A 600 25.10 -59.18 -22.22
CA ILE A 600 25.29 -60.42 -21.47
C ILE A 600 24.09 -61.33 -21.64
N GLU A 601 22.86 -60.83 -21.44
CA GLU A 601 21.65 -61.64 -21.60
C GLU A 601 21.47 -62.15 -23.03
N GLN A 602 21.71 -61.30 -24.05
CA GLN A 602 21.71 -61.74 -25.45
C GLN A 602 22.77 -62.81 -25.73
N LYS A 603 23.99 -62.64 -25.19
CA LYS A 603 25.08 -63.60 -25.40
C LYS A 603 24.83 -64.90 -24.66
N LYS A 604 24.21 -64.86 -23.48
CA LYS A 604 23.81 -66.02 -22.67
C LYS A 604 22.79 -66.90 -23.39
N MET A 605 21.83 -66.31 -24.10
CA MET A 605 20.87 -67.05 -24.93
C MET A 605 21.51 -67.76 -26.13
N THR A 606 22.67 -67.27 -26.59
CA THR A 606 23.37 -67.78 -27.78
C THR A 606 24.71 -68.44 -27.45
N LEU A 607 24.97 -68.70 -26.17
CA LEU A 607 26.27 -69.18 -25.69
C LEU A 607 26.47 -70.66 -26.02
N ASN A 608 27.51 -70.98 -26.79
CA ASN A 608 27.98 -72.34 -26.94
C ASN A 608 29.04 -72.65 -25.86
N SER A 609 28.66 -73.39 -24.83
CA SER A 609 29.54 -73.73 -23.70
C SER A 609 30.75 -74.59 -24.08
N TYR A 610 30.75 -75.20 -25.26
CA TYR A 610 31.88 -76.01 -25.78
C TYR A 610 32.84 -75.19 -26.66
N SER A 611 32.49 -73.95 -27.01
CA SER A 611 33.32 -73.04 -27.80
C SER A 611 34.15 -72.16 -26.87
N SER A 612 35.45 -72.46 -26.75
CA SER A 612 36.38 -71.66 -25.94
C SER A 612 36.39 -70.18 -26.34
N ARG A 613 36.18 -69.88 -27.63
CA ARG A 613 36.06 -68.51 -28.15
C ARG A 613 34.79 -67.82 -27.65
N ASP A 614 33.64 -68.49 -27.66
CA ASP A 614 32.38 -67.90 -27.20
C ASP A 614 32.36 -67.72 -25.68
N VAL A 615 32.88 -68.69 -24.93
CA VAL A 615 33.06 -68.59 -23.48
C VAL A 615 33.99 -67.42 -23.13
N ASN A 616 35.11 -67.25 -23.83
CA ASN A 616 36.00 -66.11 -23.62
C ASN A 616 35.34 -64.76 -23.93
N ASN A 617 34.52 -64.68 -24.99
CA ASN A 617 33.79 -63.45 -25.30
C ASN A 617 32.72 -63.13 -24.25
N TYR A 618 32.02 -64.15 -23.73
CA TYR A 618 31.08 -63.98 -22.63
C TYR A 618 31.77 -63.52 -21.35
N ASN A 619 32.89 -64.16 -20.97
CA ASN A 619 33.67 -63.79 -19.80
C ASN A 619 34.18 -62.35 -19.89
N LYS A 620 34.59 -61.87 -21.08
CA LYS A 620 34.96 -60.45 -21.27
C LYS A 620 33.81 -59.48 -20.96
N LEU A 621 32.57 -59.82 -21.33
CA LEU A 621 31.41 -58.99 -21.00
C LEU A 621 31.16 -58.97 -19.48
N ILE A 622 31.30 -60.12 -18.82
CA ILE A 622 31.21 -60.22 -17.35
C ILE A 622 32.32 -59.41 -16.67
N ASP A 623 33.56 -59.48 -17.16
CA ASP A 623 34.67 -58.68 -16.63
C ASP A 623 34.40 -57.18 -16.78
N GLN A 624 33.89 -56.76 -17.94
CA GLN A 624 33.49 -55.38 -18.17
C GLN A 624 32.34 -54.95 -17.24
N GLN A 625 31.33 -55.81 -17.03
CA GLN A 625 30.26 -55.57 -16.06
C GLN A 625 30.83 -55.39 -14.66
N ASN A 626 31.69 -56.30 -14.20
CA ASN A 626 32.32 -56.22 -12.88
C ASN A 626 33.12 -54.93 -12.70
N VAL A 627 33.84 -54.48 -13.73
CA VAL A 627 34.55 -53.19 -13.70
C VAL A 627 33.57 -52.02 -13.57
N LEU A 628 32.46 -52.01 -14.30
CA LEU A 628 31.43 -50.97 -14.21
C LEU A 628 30.71 -50.99 -12.85
N VAL A 629 30.33 -52.17 -12.35
CA VAL A 629 29.71 -52.36 -11.03
C VAL A 629 30.66 -51.87 -9.94
N ASN A 630 31.95 -52.21 -10.00
CA ASN A 630 32.94 -51.72 -9.03
C ASN A 630 33.09 -50.20 -9.10
N LYS A 631 33.09 -49.61 -10.31
CA LYS A 631 33.11 -48.14 -10.45
C LYS A 631 31.86 -47.49 -9.85
N LEU A 632 30.68 -48.05 -10.12
CA LEU A 632 29.40 -47.56 -9.60
C LEU A 632 29.32 -47.68 -8.07
N ASN A 633 29.69 -48.83 -7.51
CA ASN A 633 29.72 -49.08 -6.06
C ASN A 633 30.72 -48.16 -5.33
N ASN A 634 31.81 -47.77 -5.99
CA ASN A 634 32.78 -46.82 -5.47
C ASN A 634 32.34 -45.36 -5.63
N MET A 635 31.35 -45.07 -6.46
CA MET A 635 30.69 -43.76 -6.53
C MET A 635 29.66 -43.64 -5.42
N ARG A 636 30.14 -43.33 -4.21
CA ARG A 636 29.24 -42.97 -3.11
C ARG A 636 28.60 -41.62 -3.44
N ILE A 637 27.32 -41.64 -3.79
CA ILE A 637 26.53 -40.43 -4.00
C ILE A 637 25.98 -39.96 -2.66
N GLU A 638 26.17 -38.67 -2.39
CA GLU A 638 25.44 -37.96 -1.35
C GLU A 638 24.34 -37.14 -2.01
N SER A 639 23.12 -37.24 -1.49
CA SER A 639 22.00 -36.40 -1.90
C SER A 639 21.59 -35.48 -0.75
N ARG A 640 21.24 -34.24 -1.08
CA ARG A 640 20.75 -33.23 -0.15
C ARG A 640 19.49 -32.61 -0.71
N CYS A 641 18.60 -32.17 0.18
CA CYS A 641 17.47 -31.35 -0.22
C CYS A 641 17.25 -30.17 0.73
N ILE A 642 16.65 -29.13 0.17
CA ILE A 642 16.06 -28.01 0.90
C ILE A 642 14.58 -27.99 0.57
N THR A 643 13.76 -27.97 1.62
CA THR A 643 12.31 -27.87 1.52
C THR A 643 11.90 -26.43 1.79
N SER A 644 11.25 -25.80 0.82
CA SER A 644 10.89 -24.38 0.90
C SER A 644 9.37 -24.23 0.80
N ILE A 645 8.76 -23.73 1.89
CA ILE A 645 7.36 -23.28 1.91
C ILE A 645 7.37 -21.76 2.00
N GLY A 646 7.06 -21.11 0.89
CA GLY A 646 6.93 -19.66 0.83
C GLY A 646 5.58 -19.21 1.41
N GLY A 647 5.63 -18.56 2.57
CA GLY A 647 4.58 -17.73 3.17
C GLY A 647 5.21 -16.47 3.75
N GLY A 648 4.54 -15.30 3.73
CA GLY A 648 5.24 -14.02 3.82
C GLY A 648 5.37 -13.35 5.20
N ILE A 649 5.22 -12.02 5.24
CA ILE A 649 6.18 -11.08 5.87
C ILE A 649 5.49 -9.85 6.54
N ASN A 650 5.99 -9.38 7.70
CA ASN A 650 5.37 -8.42 8.67
C ASN A 650 5.96 -6.97 8.71
N LEU A 651 5.18 -5.92 8.38
CA LEU A 651 5.64 -4.67 7.71
C LEU A 651 5.46 -3.30 8.44
N ARG A 652 6.25 -2.94 9.46
CA ARG A 652 6.13 -1.58 10.08
C ARG A 652 6.64 -0.37 9.24
N PRO A 653 5.84 0.67 8.95
CA PRO A 653 6.26 1.70 7.98
C PRO A 653 7.24 2.83 8.43
N SER A 654 7.95 2.71 9.56
CA SER A 654 8.62 3.86 10.22
C SER A 654 9.87 4.46 9.53
N GLU A 655 10.37 3.89 8.42
CA GLU A 655 11.75 4.17 7.94
C GLU A 655 11.89 4.94 6.62
N PHE A 656 10.85 5.62 6.12
CA PHE A 656 11.02 6.51 4.97
C PHE A 656 11.99 7.67 5.29
N LYS A 657 13.20 7.72 4.71
CA LYS A 657 14.04 8.94 4.63
C LYS A 657 15.29 8.77 3.74
N ARG A 658 15.35 9.47 2.59
CA ARG A 658 16.57 10.19 2.19
C ARG A 658 16.39 11.25 1.09
N ILE A 659 16.49 12.52 1.46
CA ILE A 659 16.72 13.64 0.52
C ILE A 659 18.15 14.15 0.72
N SER A 660 18.93 14.22 -0.36
CA SER A 660 20.34 14.67 -0.34
C SER A 660 20.48 16.02 -1.03
N ARG A 661 21.04 17.03 -0.35
CA ARG A 661 21.22 18.35 -0.95
C ARG A 661 22.64 18.52 -1.50
N ASN A 662 22.76 18.50 -2.83
CA ASN A 662 24.03 18.76 -3.51
C ASN A 662 23.80 19.56 -4.80
N ARG A 663 23.85 20.89 -4.68
CA ARG A 663 23.73 21.85 -5.81
C ARG A 663 24.74 21.63 -6.94
N ASN A 664 25.86 20.98 -6.65
CA ASN A 664 26.93 20.71 -7.59
C ASN A 664 26.83 19.32 -8.24
N SER A 665 25.77 18.55 -7.94
CA SER A 665 25.54 17.25 -8.54
C SER A 665 25.59 17.34 -10.07
N PRO A 666 26.32 16.44 -10.76
CA PRO A 666 26.35 16.39 -12.22
C PRO A 666 24.95 16.42 -12.84
N LYS A 667 23.98 15.73 -12.22
CA LYS A 667 22.59 15.64 -12.68
C LYS A 667 21.86 16.98 -12.61
N LEU A 668 22.04 17.75 -11.53
CA LEU A 668 21.44 19.09 -11.40
C LEU A 668 22.10 20.10 -12.36
N ARG A 669 23.41 19.99 -12.60
CA ARG A 669 24.11 20.83 -13.59
C ARG A 669 23.62 20.56 -15.00
N GLU A 670 23.36 19.29 -15.33
CA GLU A 670 22.78 18.92 -16.62
C GLU A 670 21.39 19.54 -16.82
N ILE A 671 20.49 19.35 -15.84
CA ILE A 671 19.12 19.91 -15.91
C ILE A 671 19.16 21.45 -15.95
N SER A 672 20.05 22.09 -15.19
CA SER A 672 20.19 23.55 -15.22
C SER A 672 20.66 24.07 -16.58
N LYS A 673 21.61 23.38 -17.24
CA LYS A 673 22.06 23.71 -18.60
C LYS A 673 20.94 23.49 -19.64
N LEU A 674 20.06 22.52 -19.39
CA LEU A 674 18.91 22.23 -20.24
C LEU A 674 17.96 23.43 -20.32
N LYS A 675 17.65 24.07 -19.18
CA LYS A 675 16.67 25.17 -19.11
C LYS A 675 16.90 26.26 -20.15
N ASN A 676 18.15 26.62 -20.39
CA ASN A 676 18.54 27.68 -21.34
C ASN A 676 18.45 27.25 -22.81
N LYS A 677 18.15 25.98 -23.10
CA LYS A 677 18.18 25.37 -24.43
C LYS A 677 16.84 24.77 -24.86
N ILE A 678 15.82 24.86 -24.01
CA ILE A 678 14.52 24.24 -24.24
C ILE A 678 13.67 25.17 -25.14
N LYS A 679 13.16 24.62 -26.25
CA LYS A 679 12.14 25.28 -27.07
C LYS A 679 10.77 24.68 -26.76
N THR A 680 9.81 25.53 -26.41
CA THR A 680 8.43 25.12 -26.14
C THR A 680 7.73 24.76 -27.44
N VAL A 681 7.09 23.60 -27.48
CA VAL A 681 6.26 23.12 -28.59
C VAL A 681 4.94 22.62 -27.98
N GLY A 682 3.92 23.49 -27.98
CA GLY A 682 2.65 23.21 -27.32
C GLY A 682 2.79 23.04 -25.81
N LYS A 683 2.30 21.91 -25.27
CA LYS A 683 2.32 21.58 -23.82
C LYS A 683 3.62 20.92 -23.34
N ILE A 684 4.58 20.72 -24.22
CA ILE A 684 5.88 20.14 -23.89
C ILE A 684 6.99 21.01 -24.43
N ALA A 685 8.21 20.75 -23.98
CA ALA A 685 9.37 21.46 -24.45
C ALA A 685 10.54 20.48 -24.61
N ILE A 686 11.25 20.56 -25.73
CA ILE A 686 12.19 19.52 -26.17
C ILE A 686 13.59 20.13 -26.37
N SER A 687 14.63 19.39 -25.95
CA SER A 687 16.02 19.71 -26.23
C SER A 687 16.86 18.43 -26.33
N GLY A 688 17.22 18.02 -27.55
CA GLY A 688 17.86 16.71 -27.79
C GLY A 688 16.94 15.56 -27.41
N ASN A 689 17.42 14.64 -26.55
CA ASN A 689 16.60 13.54 -26.02
C ASN A 689 15.80 13.92 -24.76
N TRP A 690 15.93 15.15 -24.27
CA TRP A 690 15.20 15.60 -23.09
C TRP A 690 13.85 16.17 -23.48
N ILE A 691 12.85 15.85 -22.66
CA ILE A 691 11.50 16.39 -22.71
C ILE A 691 11.20 17.00 -21.34
N ARG A 692 10.54 18.15 -21.34
CA ARG A 692 10.01 18.82 -20.16
C ARG A 692 8.53 19.09 -20.36
N SER A 693 7.71 18.97 -19.33
CA SER A 693 6.36 19.55 -19.37
C SER A 693 6.45 21.07 -19.53
N SER A 694 5.44 21.68 -20.13
CA SER A 694 5.34 23.13 -20.29
C SER A 694 3.97 23.55 -19.78
N PRO A 695 3.85 23.95 -18.50
CA PRO A 695 2.60 24.46 -17.96
C PRO A 695 2.23 25.73 -18.73
N ALA A 696 1.01 25.78 -19.27
CA ALA A 696 0.54 26.90 -20.10
C ALA A 696 -0.26 27.94 -19.29
N GLY A 697 -0.20 27.88 -17.95
CA GLY A 697 -0.95 28.75 -17.03
C GLY A 697 -2.41 28.36 -16.81
N ILE A 698 -2.95 27.38 -17.55
CA ILE A 698 -4.30 26.83 -17.35
C ILE A 698 -4.16 25.53 -16.54
N GLY A 699 -4.03 25.69 -15.22
CA GLY A 699 -4.11 24.57 -14.27
C GLY A 699 -5.56 24.35 -13.82
N GLY A 700 -5.89 23.13 -13.37
CA GLY A 700 -7.17 22.87 -12.74
C GLY A 700 -7.49 21.39 -12.57
N SER A 701 -8.52 21.13 -11.76
CA SER A 701 -9.04 19.80 -11.48
C SER A 701 -9.72 19.21 -12.71
N ARG A 702 -9.67 17.88 -12.83
CA ARG A 702 -10.57 17.16 -13.74
C ARG A 702 -11.93 17.00 -13.06
N ILE A 703 -12.99 17.32 -13.78
CA ILE A 703 -14.36 17.10 -13.32
C ILE A 703 -14.81 15.71 -13.75
N ASN A 704 -15.14 14.86 -12.78
CA ASN A 704 -15.61 13.49 -12.98
C ASN A 704 -17.12 13.41 -12.71
N LYS A 705 -17.89 14.00 -13.63
CA LYS A 705 -19.36 14.07 -13.52
C LYS A 705 -19.97 12.70 -13.23
N LEU A 706 -20.88 12.67 -12.25
CA LEU A 706 -21.64 11.49 -11.90
C LEU A 706 -22.66 11.15 -13.00
N PRO A 707 -23.07 9.88 -13.11
CA PRO A 707 -24.14 9.47 -14.02
C PRO A 707 -25.41 10.28 -13.78
N ALA A 708 -26.08 10.67 -14.87
CA ALA A 708 -27.32 11.43 -14.81
C ALA A 708 -28.46 10.50 -14.39
N ASN A 709 -28.69 10.36 -13.08
CA ASN A 709 -29.86 9.65 -12.58
C ASN A 709 -31.03 10.64 -12.55
N SER A 710 -32.06 10.38 -13.35
CA SER A 710 -33.31 11.13 -13.31
C SER A 710 -34.20 10.51 -12.25
N TRP A 711 -34.18 11.09 -11.06
CA TRP A 711 -34.96 10.58 -9.95
C TRP A 711 -36.42 11.02 -10.04
N VAL A 712 -37.36 10.07 -10.06
CA VAL A 712 -38.80 10.36 -10.13
C VAL A 712 -39.42 10.18 -8.76
N LEU A 713 -39.75 11.30 -8.11
CA LEU A 713 -40.48 11.29 -6.85
C LEU A 713 -41.91 10.76 -7.06
N SER A 714 -42.23 9.62 -6.43
CA SER A 714 -43.60 9.18 -6.22
C SER A 714 -43.93 9.27 -4.74
N LYS A 715 -45.03 9.97 -4.40
CA LYS A 715 -45.56 10.06 -3.03
C LYS A 715 -46.82 9.22 -2.94
N SER A 716 -46.78 8.09 -2.26
CA SER A 716 -48.01 7.37 -1.88
C SER A 716 -48.58 8.02 -0.61
N VAL A 717 -49.91 8.19 -0.54
CA VAL A 717 -50.60 8.73 0.65
C VAL A 717 -51.52 7.64 1.18
N ASN A 718 -50.93 6.54 1.62
CA ASN A 718 -51.61 5.51 2.42
C ASN A 718 -51.08 5.55 3.85
N GLY A 719 -51.08 6.74 4.47
CA GLY A 719 -50.59 6.98 5.83
C GLY A 719 -49.06 7.01 5.99
N LYS A 720 -48.28 6.43 5.07
CA LYS A 720 -46.80 6.47 5.05
C LYS A 720 -46.32 7.37 3.92
N ILE A 721 -45.37 8.28 4.18
CA ILE A 721 -44.75 9.07 3.10
C ILE A 721 -43.61 8.23 2.54
N GLU A 722 -43.71 7.86 1.27
CA GLU A 722 -42.65 7.15 0.56
C GLU A 722 -42.05 8.06 -0.52
N TYR A 723 -40.73 8.03 -0.66
CA TYR A 723 -39.96 8.70 -1.68
C TYR A 723 -39.21 7.62 -2.43
N ASN A 724 -39.51 7.37 -3.70
CA ASN A 724 -38.79 6.40 -4.52
C ASN A 724 -37.94 7.12 -5.56
N PHE A 725 -36.79 6.54 -5.85
CA PHE A 725 -35.73 7.12 -6.64
C PHE A 725 -35.23 5.98 -7.54
N HIS A 726 -35.45 6.05 -8.86
CA HIS A 726 -35.00 5.02 -9.81
C HIS A 726 -34.07 5.61 -10.88
N SER A 727 -33.05 4.86 -11.30
CA SER A 727 -32.21 5.18 -12.46
C SER A 727 -32.48 4.23 -13.64
N ASN A 728 -32.06 4.62 -14.85
CA ASN A 728 -32.13 3.76 -16.03
C ASN A 728 -31.22 2.52 -15.94
N SER A 729 -30.23 2.53 -15.05
CA SER A 729 -29.36 1.38 -14.75
C SER A 729 -29.99 0.37 -13.80
N GLY A 730 -31.21 0.63 -13.30
CA GLY A 730 -31.87 -0.21 -12.29
C GLY A 730 -31.48 0.13 -10.85
N ASP A 731 -30.75 1.23 -10.64
CA ASP A 731 -30.48 1.72 -9.29
C ASP A 731 -31.76 2.22 -8.64
N TYR A 732 -31.83 2.09 -7.32
CA TYR A 732 -33.00 2.38 -6.53
C TYR A 732 -32.59 3.05 -5.23
N ALA A 733 -33.25 4.13 -4.83
CA ALA A 733 -33.25 4.60 -3.45
C ALA A 733 -34.69 4.79 -2.99
N SER A 734 -34.93 4.58 -1.71
CA SER A 734 -36.24 4.82 -1.11
C SER A 734 -36.13 5.30 0.31
N MET A 735 -37.00 6.24 0.68
CA MET A 735 -37.21 6.69 2.05
C MET A 735 -38.69 6.56 2.40
N SER A 736 -38.99 6.11 3.61
CA SER A 736 -40.30 5.66 4.02
C SER A 736 -40.53 6.11 5.46
N LEU A 737 -41.43 7.08 5.69
CA LEU A 737 -41.65 7.69 7.01
C LEU A 737 -43.03 7.34 7.58
N SER A 738 -43.09 7.05 8.88
CA SER A 738 -44.35 6.93 9.62
C SER A 738 -45.05 8.30 9.72
N PRO A 739 -46.39 8.32 9.81
CA PRO A 739 -47.13 9.59 9.87
C PRO A 739 -46.83 10.42 11.11
N ASP A 740 -46.34 9.80 12.19
CA ASP A 740 -45.93 10.48 13.42
C ASP A 740 -44.42 10.82 13.49
N LEU A 741 -43.68 10.56 12.40
CA LEU A 741 -42.24 10.76 12.27
C LEU A 741 -41.40 10.04 13.33
N LYS A 742 -41.98 9.08 14.07
CA LYS A 742 -41.27 8.31 15.09
C LYS A 742 -40.52 7.13 14.49
N GLU A 743 -40.86 6.72 13.28
CA GLU A 743 -40.21 5.60 12.60
C GLU A 743 -39.94 5.97 11.15
N TRP A 744 -38.76 5.62 10.68
CA TRP A 744 -38.41 5.79 9.28
C TRP A 744 -37.52 4.65 8.79
N TYR A 745 -37.53 4.46 7.47
CA TYR A 745 -36.81 3.42 6.77
C TYR A 745 -36.23 4.02 5.49
N SER A 746 -34.92 3.86 5.32
CA SER A 746 -34.19 4.21 4.10
C SER A 746 -33.58 2.95 3.50
N LYS A 747 -33.62 2.83 2.18
CA LYS A 747 -32.97 1.76 1.41
C LYS A 747 -32.39 2.34 0.15
N THR A 748 -31.10 2.11 -0.08
CA THR A 748 -30.38 2.49 -1.29
C THR A 748 -29.76 1.24 -1.90
N VAL A 749 -30.00 1.01 -3.18
CA VAL A 749 -29.45 -0.06 -4.00
C VAL A 749 -28.86 0.59 -5.24
N VAL A 750 -27.54 0.76 -5.28
CA VAL A 750 -26.87 1.40 -6.41
C VAL A 750 -25.70 0.53 -6.84
N ASN A 751 -25.63 0.20 -8.12
CA ASN A 751 -24.65 -0.73 -8.68
C ASN A 751 -24.56 -2.05 -7.88
N GLY A 752 -25.69 -2.60 -7.44
CA GLY A 752 -25.75 -3.85 -6.67
C GLY A 752 -25.29 -3.78 -5.21
N SER A 753 -24.77 -2.63 -4.75
CA SER A 753 -24.53 -2.37 -3.33
C SER A 753 -25.84 -1.96 -2.67
N GLU A 754 -26.22 -2.64 -1.59
CA GLU A 754 -27.41 -2.34 -0.80
C GLU A 754 -27.01 -1.75 0.56
N ASP A 755 -27.63 -0.62 0.90
CA ASP A 755 -27.57 0.02 2.20
C ASP A 755 -29.00 0.20 2.73
N ILE A 756 -29.27 -0.25 3.95
CA ILE A 756 -30.58 -0.15 4.61
C ILE A 756 -30.37 0.47 5.98
N VAL A 757 -31.19 1.47 6.31
CA VAL A 757 -31.21 2.11 7.62
C VAL A 757 -32.64 2.21 8.11
N LYS A 758 -32.89 1.80 9.34
CA LYS A 758 -34.22 1.85 9.96
C LYS A 758 -34.13 2.40 11.37
N TYR A 759 -34.94 3.40 11.66
CA TYR A 759 -35.01 4.02 12.97
C TYR A 759 -36.39 3.84 13.58
N SER A 760 -36.43 3.61 14.89
CA SER A 760 -37.65 3.56 15.68
C SER A 760 -37.44 4.26 17.02
N LYS A 761 -38.06 5.43 17.18
CA LYS A 761 -38.06 6.22 18.41
C LYS A 761 -38.77 5.51 19.56
N THR A 762 -39.80 4.71 19.25
CA THR A 762 -40.58 3.95 20.25
C THR A 762 -39.73 2.87 20.93
N SER A 763 -38.90 2.18 20.15
CA SER A 763 -37.96 1.18 20.66
C SER A 763 -36.57 1.74 21.00
N ASN A 764 -36.32 3.01 20.66
CA ASN A 764 -35.03 3.70 20.76
C ASN A 764 -33.90 2.90 20.07
N ARG A 765 -34.19 2.40 18.86
CA ARG A 765 -33.30 1.53 18.08
C ARG A 765 -33.01 2.13 16.70
N LEU A 766 -31.78 1.91 16.25
CA LEU A 766 -31.30 2.19 14.90
C LEU A 766 -30.75 0.88 14.31
N GLN A 767 -31.37 0.36 13.27
CA GLN A 767 -30.90 -0.83 12.55
C GLN A 767 -30.20 -0.38 11.27
N VAL A 768 -29.02 -0.90 11.00
CA VAL A 768 -28.23 -0.58 9.80
C VAL A 768 -27.74 -1.86 9.14
N ASN A 769 -27.75 -1.87 7.82
CA ASN A 769 -27.12 -2.87 6.98
C ASN A 769 -26.40 -2.14 5.87
N HIS A 770 -25.07 -2.22 5.86
CA HIS A 770 -24.24 -1.58 4.85
C HIS A 770 -23.48 -2.61 4.05
N SER A 771 -23.26 -2.31 2.77
CA SER A 771 -22.37 -3.06 1.89
C SER A 771 -20.92 -2.99 2.42
N GLY A 772 -20.55 -3.95 3.26
CA GLY A 772 -19.24 -4.01 3.93
C GLY A 772 -19.31 -4.49 5.39
N PHE A 773 -20.49 -4.46 6.03
CA PHE A 773 -20.69 -5.11 7.32
C PHE A 773 -20.95 -6.60 7.11
N LEU A 774 -20.45 -7.44 8.02
CA LEU A 774 -20.66 -8.89 7.93
C LEU A 774 -22.14 -9.26 8.13
N ASN A 775 -22.83 -8.53 9.01
CA ASN A 775 -24.22 -8.77 9.41
C ASN A 775 -24.96 -7.42 9.60
N GLU A 776 -26.29 -7.49 9.60
CA GLU A 776 -27.15 -6.41 10.12
C GLU A 776 -26.72 -6.04 11.55
N SER A 777 -26.68 -4.74 11.82
CA SER A 777 -26.23 -4.19 13.09
C SER A 777 -27.35 -3.38 13.73
N THR A 778 -27.51 -3.49 15.04
CA THR A 778 -28.53 -2.73 15.80
C THR A 778 -27.89 -1.86 16.86
N GLY A 779 -28.05 -0.55 16.70
CA GLY A 779 -27.72 0.48 17.68
C GLY A 779 -28.85 0.68 18.69
N ARG A 780 -28.53 0.59 19.99
CA ARG A 780 -29.42 1.03 21.08
C ARG A 780 -29.06 2.45 21.47
N ILE A 781 -30.04 3.34 21.41
CA ILE A 781 -29.87 4.73 21.78
C ILE A 781 -30.09 4.86 23.29
N SER A 782 -29.16 5.52 23.96
CA SER A 782 -29.29 5.83 25.39
C SER A 782 -30.47 6.78 25.65
N SER A 783 -31.00 6.77 26.87
CA SER A 783 -32.15 7.61 27.24
C SER A 783 -31.90 9.11 27.08
N ASN A 784 -30.65 9.56 27.14
CA ASN A 784 -30.26 10.95 26.93
C ASN A 784 -29.87 11.26 25.47
N GLY A 785 -29.90 10.28 24.56
CA GLY A 785 -29.54 10.43 23.15
C GLY A 785 -28.05 10.70 22.88
N LYS A 786 -27.18 10.67 23.89
CA LYS A 786 -25.75 11.04 23.76
C LYS A 786 -24.83 9.87 23.47
N ARG A 787 -25.31 8.64 23.63
CA ARG A 787 -24.59 7.41 23.30
C ARG A 787 -25.48 6.47 22.50
N ILE A 788 -24.92 5.87 21.46
CA ILE A 788 -25.52 4.80 20.68
C ILE A 788 -24.55 3.63 20.68
N GLU A 789 -24.99 2.47 21.13
CA GLU A 789 -24.17 1.27 21.22
C GLU A 789 -24.66 0.23 20.22
N PHE A 790 -23.80 -0.14 19.27
CA PHE A 790 -24.12 -1.09 18.22
C PHE A 790 -23.74 -2.51 18.63
N PHE A 791 -24.61 -3.46 18.24
CA PHE A 791 -24.41 -4.89 18.44
C PHE A 791 -24.74 -5.64 17.14
N ARG A 792 -24.08 -6.77 16.90
CA ARG A 792 -24.45 -7.69 15.82
C ARG A 792 -25.76 -8.41 16.18
N GLN A 793 -26.66 -8.55 15.21
CA GLN A 793 -27.81 -9.45 15.35
C GLN A 793 -27.40 -10.92 15.23
#